data_AF-A0A1V5YNZ0-F1
#
_entry.id   AF-A0A1V5YNZ0-F1
#
_cell.length_a   1.000
_cell.length_b   1.000
_cell.length_c   1.000
_cell.angle_alpha   90.00
_cell.angle_beta   90.00
_cell.angle_gamma   90.00
#
_symmetry.space_group_name_H-M   'P 1'
#
loop_
_entity.id
_entity.type
_entity.pdbx_description
1 polymer ?
#
loop_
_entity_poly.entity_id
_entity_poly.type
_entity_poly.pdbx_seq_one_letter_code
_entity_poly.pdbx_strand_id
1 'polypeptide(L)'
;MNHNRLISVAGGLSLLSCVTTSLSAAADKPNFLWLWIEDTSYYNLGITGNNQVETPQLDSLAQNGVLFTRAYSCGPQSSPARSTLITGMYSFSTASDWHRQKRAVPSSFYFPQYLKQAGYYCTNNSKTDYNSTVANGVIWNASSSSAHYKNRSTAETPFFAVFNHGGTHMSCITDNPISERTNRKILPSLTPLPAYLPDGDSLRDDRAWHLDKVSEMDNWVAGHLKALRDAGLDQNTIVFFSSDHGGCTPGSKGFLREDGVRVPLIIYFPPKWAHLKPEVEDGYKSNRIVGFVDLGPTLLSLAGIAPKNHFHGKPFLGEYAAQPRESIINFRCNQGESYIPSRSIINHKYKLIWNYNTLWRKGMRNGFQWGMEGFVEWERMFFDNELSGVPKSFWEQEEPFELYDLETDPQEMNNLAKNPDYKDVLDSLKSQLSSELRGIRDLGLYPKSLRRQEQTEPFYEYVRRTNQNTDRVIETAEIASAATEDEIEELTLRLNDVDAVVRYWAALGIAQVNRRNNTAANFPYQKLVAMLNSTSEAVEVKSMVASALIIRGYNCEAIPFMLDEMRKGTQSVTSAMEGLDTYLRPATARIIAACEAIKANDPAYSKASLNDYNACLVNARILPYRLFKQSNMQLWRPFTNPHSVDTIPLDCNTSSVKNVKDDDMFKLTRGSSRNQFILCADNKELKSIRLLNIIGQQLNNSITQLGDEIRITIPEDIKMGYFIISFQHNDQYFSKTITI
;
A
#
# COMPACT_ATOMS: atom_id res chain seq x y z
N MET A 1 75.03 -22.09 74.74
CA MET A 1 73.70 -21.62 75.16
C MET A 1 72.84 -21.48 73.91
N ASN A 2 72.54 -22.53 73.14
CA ASN A 2 71.80 -23.78 73.36
C ASN A 2 70.31 -23.58 73.02
N HIS A 3 69.71 -24.18 71.98
CA HIS A 3 70.10 -25.35 71.17
C HIS A 3 69.30 -25.43 69.85
N ASN A 4 69.98 -25.88 68.78
CA ASN A 4 69.60 -26.91 67.77
C ASN A 4 68.28 -26.76 66.95
N ARG A 5 68.18 -27.14 65.68
CA ARG A 5 69.09 -27.71 64.65
C ARG A 5 68.34 -27.68 63.29
N LEU A 6 69.11 -27.63 62.20
CA LEU A 6 68.72 -27.88 60.80
C LEU A 6 68.19 -29.32 60.57
N ILE A 7 67.37 -29.52 59.52
CA ILE A 7 67.65 -30.34 58.32
C ILE A 7 66.35 -30.56 57.49
N SER A 8 66.50 -30.43 56.17
CA SER A 8 65.54 -30.64 55.08
C SER A 8 65.46 -32.12 54.66
N VAL A 9 64.27 -32.67 54.35
CA VAL A 9 64.03 -33.77 53.37
C VAL A 9 62.58 -33.71 52.84
N ALA A 10 62.43 -33.98 51.54
CA ALA A 10 61.21 -34.02 50.74
C ALA A 10 60.32 -35.26 50.95
N GLY A 11 59.02 -35.13 50.68
CA GLY A 11 58.07 -36.24 50.56
C GLY A 11 56.86 -35.82 49.72
N GLY A 12 56.68 -36.45 48.56
CA GLY A 12 55.63 -36.14 47.58
C GLY A 12 54.23 -36.56 48.02
N LEU A 13 53.23 -35.76 47.63
CA LEU A 13 51.81 -36.14 47.63
C LEU A 13 51.27 -36.02 46.20
N SER A 14 50.93 -37.16 45.61
CA SER A 14 50.18 -37.24 44.36
C SER A 14 48.73 -36.81 44.58
N LEU A 15 48.36 -35.64 44.05
CA LEU A 15 46.96 -35.22 43.93
C LEU A 15 46.33 -35.90 42.69
N LEU A 16 45.44 -36.85 42.91
CA LEU A 16 44.45 -37.26 41.90
C LEU A 16 43.48 -36.09 41.70
N SER A 17 43.71 -35.29 40.67
CA SER A 17 42.73 -34.35 40.13
C SER A 17 41.66 -35.15 39.36
N CYS A 18 40.52 -35.37 40.00
CA CYS A 18 39.28 -35.77 39.33
C CYS A 18 38.90 -34.68 38.32
N VAL A 19 39.24 -34.88 37.05
CA VAL A 19 38.69 -34.12 35.94
C VAL A 19 37.26 -34.60 35.77
N THR A 20 36.30 -33.92 36.40
CA THR A 20 34.90 -34.01 36.00
C THR A 20 34.77 -33.33 34.65
N THR A 21 34.93 -34.10 33.57
CA THR A 21 34.46 -33.72 32.24
C THR A 21 32.95 -33.51 32.33
N SER A 22 32.55 -32.25 32.53
CA SER A 22 31.18 -31.84 32.27
C SER A 22 30.99 -31.98 30.76
N LEU A 23 30.50 -33.15 30.31
CA LEU A 23 29.84 -33.23 29.02
C LEU A 23 28.66 -32.26 29.11
N SER A 24 28.85 -31.05 28.57
CA SER A 24 27.73 -30.21 28.20
C SER A 24 26.93 -31.02 27.20
N ALA A 25 25.86 -31.67 27.65
CA ALA A 25 24.84 -32.19 26.75
C ALA A 25 24.49 -31.02 25.81
N ALA A 26 24.75 -31.17 24.51
CA ALA A 26 24.29 -30.20 23.55
C ALA A 26 22.79 -30.06 23.78
N ALA A 27 22.33 -28.87 24.15
CA ALA A 27 20.92 -28.64 24.45
C ALA A 27 20.09 -29.17 23.28
N ASP A 28 19.18 -30.11 23.57
CA ASP A 28 18.31 -30.72 22.58
C ASP A 28 17.44 -29.62 21.97
N LYS A 29 17.48 -29.47 20.64
CA LYS A 29 16.87 -28.35 19.92
C LYS A 29 15.77 -28.85 18.97
N PRO A 30 14.59 -28.20 18.93
CA PRO A 30 13.58 -28.52 17.93
C PRO A 30 14.04 -28.08 16.55
N ASN A 31 13.61 -28.81 15.53
CA ASN A 31 13.55 -28.30 14.16
C ASN A 31 12.28 -27.47 13.96
N PHE A 32 12.32 -26.54 13.02
CA PHE A 32 11.18 -25.70 12.66
C PHE A 32 10.87 -25.82 11.17
N LEU A 33 9.62 -26.13 10.86
CA LEU A 33 9.09 -26.12 9.49
C LEU A 33 7.97 -25.09 9.40
N TRP A 34 8.11 -24.12 8.50
CA TRP A 34 7.05 -23.19 8.12
C TRP A 34 6.51 -23.58 6.75
N LEU A 35 5.21 -23.86 6.68
CA LEU A 35 4.44 -24.05 5.46
C LEU A 35 3.61 -22.80 5.23
N TRP A 36 4.05 -21.96 4.30
CA TRP A 36 3.47 -20.63 4.07
C TRP A 36 2.75 -20.57 2.73
N ILE A 37 1.43 -20.37 2.76
CA ILE A 37 0.64 -20.17 1.54
C ILE A 37 0.46 -18.68 1.27
N GLU A 38 -0.25 -18.34 0.20
CA GLU A 38 -0.43 -16.95 -0.24
C GLU A 38 -1.89 -16.54 -0.26
N ASP A 39 -2.17 -15.28 0.09
CA ASP A 39 -3.45 -14.61 -0.09
C ASP A 39 -4.69 -15.39 0.40
N THR A 40 -4.65 -15.98 1.60
CA THR A 40 -5.74 -16.84 2.11
C THR A 40 -6.19 -16.40 3.51
N SER A 41 -7.46 -16.01 3.60
CA SER A 41 -8.08 -15.58 4.85
C SER A 41 -8.27 -16.76 5.81
N TYR A 42 -8.35 -16.46 7.11
CA TYR A 42 -8.80 -17.39 8.13
C TYR A 42 -10.11 -18.08 7.71
N TYR A 43 -11.07 -17.34 7.15
CA TYR A 43 -12.41 -17.85 6.79
C TYR A 43 -12.45 -18.80 5.58
N ASN A 44 -11.31 -19.10 4.94
CA ASN A 44 -11.25 -19.90 3.72
C ASN A 44 -10.81 -21.36 3.97
N LEU A 45 -10.74 -21.84 5.22
CA LEU A 45 -10.36 -23.22 5.55
C LEU A 45 -11.52 -24.04 6.13
N GLY A 46 -11.52 -25.36 5.89
CA GLY A 46 -12.51 -26.29 6.43
C GLY A 46 -12.63 -26.21 7.96
N ILE A 47 -11.50 -26.32 8.68
CA ILE A 47 -11.43 -26.22 10.15
C ILE A 47 -11.99 -24.92 10.75
N THR A 48 -12.14 -23.88 9.94
CA THR A 48 -12.68 -22.58 10.39
C THR A 48 -14.19 -22.45 10.20
N GLY A 49 -14.86 -23.52 9.73
CA GLY A 49 -16.30 -23.59 9.52
C GLY A 49 -16.71 -23.37 8.05
N ASN A 50 -15.77 -23.29 7.12
CA ASN A 50 -16.08 -23.16 5.69
C ASN A 50 -16.34 -24.54 5.08
N ASN A 51 -17.62 -24.90 4.93
CA ASN A 51 -18.05 -26.20 4.41
C ASN A 51 -17.91 -26.36 2.88
N GLN A 52 -17.46 -25.32 2.16
CA GLN A 52 -17.22 -25.40 0.72
C GLN A 52 -15.80 -25.88 0.38
N VAL A 53 -14.89 -25.88 1.34
CA VAL A 53 -13.47 -26.17 1.15
C VAL A 53 -13.10 -27.44 1.89
N GLU A 54 -12.39 -28.34 1.22
CA GLU A 54 -11.89 -29.57 1.80
C GLU A 54 -10.39 -29.43 2.12
N THR A 55 -10.06 -29.30 3.41
CA THR A 55 -8.66 -29.21 3.90
C THR A 55 -8.34 -30.25 4.99
N PRO A 56 -8.55 -31.56 4.75
CA PRO A 56 -8.45 -32.58 5.79
C PRO A 56 -7.06 -32.67 6.45
N GLN A 57 -5.97 -32.35 5.75
CA GLN A 57 -4.64 -32.35 6.37
C GLN A 57 -4.48 -31.19 7.35
N LEU A 58 -4.92 -29.99 6.98
CA LEU A 58 -4.91 -28.84 7.90
C LEU A 58 -5.86 -29.03 9.07
N ASP A 59 -7.03 -29.60 8.84
CA ASP A 59 -8.00 -29.91 9.88
C ASP A 59 -7.38 -30.86 10.91
N SER A 60 -6.72 -31.93 10.45
CA SER A 60 -5.98 -32.87 11.29
C SER A 60 -4.78 -32.23 12.00
N LEU A 61 -4.00 -31.40 11.30
CA LEU A 61 -2.86 -30.70 11.87
C LEU A 61 -3.28 -29.75 13.00
N ALA A 62 -4.41 -29.05 12.83
CA ALA A 62 -4.99 -28.17 13.83
C ALA A 62 -5.50 -28.95 15.04
N GLN A 63 -6.29 -30.01 14.84
CA GLN A 63 -6.85 -30.83 15.91
C GLN A 63 -5.77 -31.49 16.78
N ASN A 64 -4.64 -31.87 16.19
CA ASN A 64 -3.49 -32.42 16.91
C ASN A 64 -2.48 -31.37 17.37
N GLY A 65 -2.70 -30.09 17.03
CA GLY A 65 -1.83 -28.97 17.33
C GLY A 65 -2.57 -27.86 18.08
N VAL A 66 -2.44 -26.64 17.60
CA VAL A 66 -3.13 -25.45 18.06
C VAL A 66 -3.54 -24.59 16.87
N LEU A 67 -4.83 -24.27 16.76
CA LEU A 67 -5.37 -23.25 15.86
C LEU A 67 -5.48 -21.92 16.61
N PHE A 68 -4.71 -20.93 16.20
CA PHE A 68 -4.85 -19.56 16.69
C PHE A 68 -5.98 -18.88 15.94
N THR A 69 -7.08 -18.64 16.64
CA THR A 69 -8.28 -18.04 16.05
C THR A 69 -8.11 -16.54 15.84
N ARG A 70 -7.18 -15.89 16.53
CA ARG A 70 -6.91 -14.44 16.45
C ARG A 70 -5.49 -14.15 15.97
N ALA A 71 -5.13 -14.74 14.82
CA ALA A 71 -3.87 -14.49 14.15
C ALA A 71 -4.01 -13.47 13.02
N TYR A 72 -3.13 -12.46 13.02
CA TYR A 72 -3.21 -11.33 12.11
C TYR A 72 -1.90 -11.09 11.35
N SER A 73 -2.01 -10.97 10.03
CA SER A 73 -0.97 -10.35 9.22
C SER A 73 -0.90 -8.86 9.53
N CYS A 74 0.31 -8.31 9.56
CA CYS A 74 0.51 -6.89 9.86
C CYS A 74 -0.03 -5.96 8.76
N GLY A 75 -0.21 -6.44 7.53
CA GLY A 75 -0.77 -5.67 6.44
C GLY A 75 -1.21 -6.57 5.28
N PRO A 76 -2.25 -6.20 4.53
CA PRO A 76 -2.91 -7.05 3.54
C PRO A 76 -2.17 -7.08 2.19
N GLN A 77 -0.83 -7.12 2.19
CA GLN A 77 -0.02 -7.26 0.97
C GLN A 77 1.28 -8.03 1.23
N SER A 78 1.67 -8.90 0.29
CA SER A 78 2.75 -9.87 0.47
C SER A 78 4.07 -9.24 0.91
N SER A 79 4.59 -8.25 0.19
CA SER A 79 5.94 -7.74 0.46
C SER A 79 6.11 -7.02 1.81
N PRO A 80 5.24 -6.05 2.20
CA PRO A 80 5.30 -5.47 3.54
C PRO A 80 5.00 -6.47 4.66
N ALA A 81 4.08 -7.42 4.43
CA ALA A 81 3.75 -8.45 5.40
C ALA A 81 4.93 -9.37 5.68
N ARG A 82 5.57 -9.86 4.62
CA ARG A 82 6.74 -10.74 4.68
C ARG A 82 7.97 -10.01 5.21
N SER A 83 8.14 -8.72 4.91
CA SER A 83 9.17 -7.88 5.53
C SER A 83 8.99 -7.77 7.05
N THR A 84 7.76 -7.63 7.54
CA THR A 84 7.50 -7.63 8.99
C THR A 84 7.72 -9.01 9.59
N LEU A 85 7.24 -10.06 8.93
CA LEU A 85 7.39 -11.45 9.36
C LEU A 85 8.86 -11.83 9.60
N ILE A 86 9.74 -11.47 8.67
CA ILE A 86 11.15 -11.89 8.71
C ILE A 86 12.04 -11.01 9.60
N THR A 87 11.60 -9.79 9.91
CA THR A 87 12.35 -8.86 10.77
C THR A 87 11.78 -8.74 12.19
N GLY A 88 10.56 -9.23 12.44
CA GLY A 88 9.85 -8.98 13.71
C GLY A 88 9.64 -7.48 14.02
N MET A 89 9.72 -6.63 12.99
CA MET A 89 9.49 -5.19 13.07
C MET A 89 8.43 -4.80 12.06
N TYR A 90 7.43 -4.02 12.47
CA TYR A 90 6.51 -3.38 11.53
C TYR A 90 7.25 -2.69 10.38
N SER A 91 6.91 -3.06 9.14
CA SER A 91 7.61 -2.59 7.94
C SER A 91 7.50 -1.07 7.75
N PHE A 92 6.44 -0.43 8.25
CA PHE A 92 6.33 1.03 8.25
C PHE A 92 7.36 1.71 9.17
N SER A 93 7.88 1.05 10.20
CA SER A 93 8.97 1.60 11.03
C SER A 93 10.32 1.58 10.30
N THR A 94 10.49 0.61 9.39
CA THR A 94 11.69 0.48 8.54
C THR A 94 11.49 1.12 7.14
N ALA A 95 10.38 1.84 6.94
CA ALA A 95 9.97 2.46 5.68
C ALA A 95 9.84 1.49 4.49
N SER A 96 9.61 0.21 4.78
CA SER A 96 9.45 -0.90 3.84
C SER A 96 7.97 -1.32 3.66
N ASP A 97 7.03 -0.42 3.97
CA ASP A 97 5.57 -0.60 3.92
C ASP A 97 4.94 -0.47 2.52
N TRP A 98 5.72 -0.06 1.51
CA TRP A 98 5.24 0.11 0.14
C TRP A 98 5.44 -1.17 -0.66
N HIS A 99 4.37 -1.69 -1.27
CA HIS A 99 4.42 -2.98 -1.97
C HIS A 99 5.48 -3.00 -3.08
N ARG A 100 6.38 -3.99 -3.02
CA ARG A 100 7.48 -4.28 -3.95
C ARG A 100 8.43 -3.10 -4.19
N GLN A 101 8.69 -2.32 -3.13
CA GLN A 101 9.69 -1.27 -3.13
C GLN A 101 10.83 -1.67 -2.20
N LYS A 102 11.95 -2.13 -2.76
CA LYS A 102 13.12 -2.50 -1.98
C LYS A 102 13.73 -1.27 -1.30
N ARG A 103 14.08 -1.41 -0.02
CA ARG A 103 14.74 -0.37 0.78
C ARG A 103 15.95 -0.96 1.49
N ALA A 104 16.92 -0.11 1.82
CA ALA A 104 17.98 -0.50 2.73
C ALA A 104 17.36 -0.69 4.13
N VAL A 105 17.56 -1.87 4.71
CA VAL A 105 17.16 -2.23 6.08
C VAL A 105 18.40 -2.85 6.74
N PRO A 106 18.73 -2.50 8.01
CA PRO A 106 19.84 -3.12 8.72
C PRO A 106 19.76 -4.64 8.67
N SER A 107 20.84 -5.29 8.21
CA SER A 107 20.87 -6.75 8.11
C SER A 107 20.71 -7.42 9.48
N SER A 108 21.10 -6.76 10.58
CA SER A 108 20.91 -7.29 11.93
C SER A 108 19.45 -7.53 12.32
N PHE A 109 18.47 -6.94 11.62
CA PHE A 109 17.05 -7.10 11.98
C PHE A 109 16.44 -8.44 11.56
N TYR A 110 17.07 -9.18 10.65
CA TYR A 110 16.50 -10.42 10.13
C TYR A 110 16.69 -11.56 11.12
N PHE A 111 15.60 -12.05 11.73
CA PHE A 111 15.69 -13.03 12.79
C PHE A 111 16.40 -14.35 12.42
N PRO A 112 16.36 -14.86 11.17
CA PRO A 112 17.06 -16.09 10.83
C PRO A 112 18.58 -16.03 11.06
N GLN A 113 19.18 -14.83 11.08
CA GLN A 113 20.60 -14.69 11.41
C GLN A 113 20.92 -15.09 12.84
N TYR A 114 20.00 -14.84 13.79
CA TYR A 114 20.18 -15.29 15.17
C TYR A 114 20.10 -16.82 15.28
N LEU A 115 19.21 -17.46 14.50
CA LEU A 115 19.15 -18.91 14.41
C LEU A 115 20.43 -19.50 13.80
N LYS A 116 20.93 -18.90 12.71
CA LYS A 116 22.22 -19.28 12.09
C LYS A 116 23.37 -19.20 13.09
N GLN A 117 23.46 -18.12 13.86
CA GLN A 117 24.46 -17.95 14.91
C GLN A 117 24.33 -19.00 16.03
N ALA A 118 23.10 -19.47 16.29
CA ALA A 118 22.83 -20.54 17.25
C ALA A 118 22.99 -21.96 16.67
N GLY A 119 23.50 -22.10 15.44
CA GLY A 119 23.82 -23.37 14.81
C GLY A 119 22.69 -23.99 13.96
N TYR A 120 21.60 -23.26 13.69
CA TYR A 120 20.54 -23.73 12.81
C TYR A 120 20.91 -23.58 11.34
N TYR A 121 20.59 -24.59 10.54
CA TYR A 121 20.58 -24.49 9.08
C TYR A 121 19.25 -23.89 8.61
N CYS A 122 19.29 -22.65 8.12
CA CYS A 122 18.10 -21.87 7.76
C CYS A 122 17.89 -21.82 6.24
N THR A 123 16.71 -22.21 5.76
CA THR A 123 16.38 -22.24 4.33
C THR A 123 15.04 -21.62 3.98
N ASN A 124 14.93 -20.98 2.82
CA ASN A 124 13.67 -20.48 2.27
C ASN A 124 13.43 -20.97 0.83
N ASN A 125 12.32 -21.66 0.60
CA ASN A 125 11.93 -22.22 -0.70
C ASN A 125 10.61 -21.63 -1.18
N SER A 126 10.56 -20.78 -2.20
CA SER A 126 11.66 -19.94 -2.70
C SER A 126 11.32 -18.45 -2.60
N LYS A 127 10.03 -18.11 -2.52
CA LYS A 127 9.54 -16.73 -2.44
C LYS A 127 10.01 -16.08 -1.15
N THR A 128 10.58 -14.89 -1.27
CA THR A 128 10.87 -13.99 -0.15
C THR A 128 9.91 -12.81 -0.17
N ASP A 129 9.89 -12.10 -1.30
CA ASP A 129 9.16 -10.86 -1.52
C ASP A 129 9.47 -9.80 -0.44
N TYR A 130 10.66 -9.83 0.17
CA TYR A 130 11.04 -8.81 1.15
C TYR A 130 11.33 -7.48 0.44
N ASN A 131 10.78 -6.40 0.98
CA ASN A 131 11.11 -5.03 0.59
C ASN A 131 12.50 -4.62 1.12
N SER A 132 13.53 -5.33 0.67
CA SER A 132 14.89 -5.18 1.16
C SER A 132 15.93 -5.28 0.04
N THR A 133 17.01 -4.51 0.21
CA THR A 133 18.23 -4.65 -0.59
C THR A 133 19.22 -5.65 -0.01
N VAL A 134 18.99 -6.17 1.20
CA VAL A 134 19.85 -7.18 1.84
C VAL A 134 19.83 -8.48 1.02
N ALA A 135 21.01 -8.98 0.67
CA ALA A 135 21.13 -10.21 -0.10
C ALA A 135 20.63 -11.43 0.70
N ASN A 136 19.91 -12.33 0.02
CA ASN A 136 19.34 -13.52 0.66
C ASN A 136 20.38 -14.41 1.36
N GLY A 137 21.62 -14.49 0.87
CA GLY A 137 22.69 -15.28 1.50
C GLY A 137 23.17 -14.73 2.85
N VAL A 138 22.89 -13.46 3.15
CA VAL A 138 23.09 -12.90 4.49
C VAL A 138 22.02 -13.45 5.44
N ILE A 139 20.76 -13.43 4.99
CA ILE A 139 19.59 -13.83 5.78
C ILE A 139 19.55 -15.36 5.98
N TRP A 140 19.74 -16.14 4.92
CA TRP A 140 19.55 -17.59 4.86
C TRP A 140 20.88 -18.33 4.65
N ASN A 141 20.92 -19.63 4.93
CA ASN A 141 21.99 -20.50 4.40
C ASN A 141 21.73 -20.85 2.93
N ALA A 142 20.46 -21.07 2.56
CA ALA A 142 20.03 -21.26 1.18
C ALA A 142 18.65 -20.64 0.94
N SER A 143 18.48 -19.94 -0.19
CA SER A 143 17.20 -19.38 -0.61
C SER A 143 17.03 -19.49 -2.12
N SER A 144 16.30 -20.51 -2.56
CA SER A 144 16.07 -20.87 -3.96
C SER A 144 14.97 -21.92 -4.05
N SER A 145 14.54 -22.27 -5.26
CA SER A 145 13.64 -23.43 -5.48
C SER A 145 14.24 -24.77 -5.07
N SER A 146 15.57 -24.85 -4.96
CA SER A 146 16.32 -26.02 -4.48
C SER A 146 16.70 -25.96 -3.00
N ALA A 147 16.39 -24.86 -2.30
CA ALA A 147 16.69 -24.72 -0.88
C ALA A 147 15.85 -25.71 -0.07
N HIS A 148 16.52 -26.48 0.79
CA HIS A 148 15.89 -27.54 1.56
C HIS A 148 16.69 -27.85 2.82
N TYR A 149 16.01 -28.18 3.92
CA TYR A 149 16.65 -28.65 5.16
C TYR A 149 17.48 -29.93 5.01
N LYS A 150 17.36 -30.66 3.89
CA LYS A 150 18.16 -31.86 3.60
C LYS A 150 19.59 -31.51 3.19
N ASN A 151 19.85 -30.27 2.81
CA ASN A 151 21.17 -29.80 2.38
C ASN A 151 22.06 -29.38 3.57
N ARG A 152 21.63 -29.64 4.80
CA ARG A 152 22.41 -29.38 6.02
C ARG A 152 23.62 -30.31 6.10
N SER A 153 24.68 -29.87 6.78
CA SER A 153 25.96 -30.57 6.85
C SER A 153 25.90 -31.93 7.54
N THR A 154 25.10 -32.08 8.59
CA THR A 154 24.92 -33.35 9.31
C THR A 154 23.46 -33.56 9.70
N ALA A 155 23.06 -34.81 9.94
CA ALA A 155 21.68 -35.14 10.28
C ALA A 155 21.22 -34.47 11.59
N GLU A 156 22.14 -34.27 12.53
CA GLU A 156 21.97 -33.69 13.87
C GLU A 156 21.89 -32.16 13.86
N THR A 157 22.33 -31.52 12.78
CA THR A 157 22.24 -30.06 12.66
C THR A 157 20.76 -29.64 12.67
N PRO A 158 20.28 -28.83 13.63
CA PRO A 158 18.89 -28.41 13.66
C PRO A 158 18.60 -27.47 12.49
N PHE A 159 17.34 -27.43 12.03
CA PHE A 159 16.97 -26.59 10.88
C PHE A 159 15.79 -25.68 11.16
N PHE A 160 15.76 -24.56 10.42
CA PHE A 160 14.58 -23.75 10.21
C PHE A 160 14.32 -23.68 8.70
N ALA A 161 13.22 -24.26 8.22
CA ALA A 161 12.89 -24.31 6.81
C ALA A 161 11.54 -23.69 6.52
N VAL A 162 11.51 -22.77 5.56
CA VAL A 162 10.27 -22.19 5.02
C VAL A 162 10.03 -22.78 3.64
N PHE A 163 8.85 -23.35 3.42
CA PHE A 163 8.34 -23.69 2.09
C PHE A 163 7.13 -22.82 1.81
N ASN A 164 7.14 -22.19 0.64
CA ASN A 164 6.11 -21.28 0.18
C ASN A 164 5.29 -21.94 -0.93
N HIS A 165 3.98 -21.73 -0.93
CA HIS A 165 3.08 -22.23 -1.97
C HIS A 165 2.31 -21.11 -2.64
N GLY A 166 2.55 -20.91 -3.94
CA GLY A 166 1.89 -19.86 -4.72
C GLY A 166 0.54 -20.24 -5.33
N GLY A 167 0.05 -21.47 -5.12
CA GLY A 167 -1.18 -21.96 -5.78
C GLY A 167 -2.47 -21.24 -5.36
N THR A 168 -2.45 -20.54 -4.23
CA THR A 168 -3.58 -19.72 -3.74
C THR A 168 -3.39 -18.22 -3.98
N HIS A 169 -2.27 -17.81 -4.56
CA HIS A 169 -1.96 -16.39 -4.81
C HIS A 169 -2.95 -15.78 -5.81
N MET A 170 -3.19 -14.48 -5.69
CA MET A 170 -4.05 -13.68 -6.57
C MET A 170 -3.75 -13.84 -8.07
N SER A 171 -2.51 -14.14 -8.44
CA SER A 171 -2.16 -14.43 -9.85
C SER A 171 -2.90 -15.64 -10.41
N CYS A 172 -3.29 -16.60 -9.57
CA CYS A 172 -4.12 -17.72 -9.99
C CYS A 172 -5.53 -17.28 -10.42
N ILE A 173 -6.00 -16.11 -9.97
CA ILE A 173 -7.24 -15.48 -10.45
C ILE A 173 -6.95 -14.60 -11.67
N THR A 174 -5.96 -13.70 -11.59
CA THR A 174 -5.72 -12.69 -12.65
C THR A 174 -5.16 -13.27 -13.94
N ASP A 175 -4.35 -14.33 -13.84
CA ASP A 175 -3.67 -14.92 -15.00
C ASP A 175 -4.49 -16.04 -15.64
N ASN A 176 -5.63 -16.40 -15.06
CA ASN A 176 -6.55 -17.42 -15.54
C ASN A 176 -7.94 -16.78 -15.69
N PRO A 177 -8.31 -16.26 -16.88
CA PRO A 177 -9.62 -15.64 -17.09
C PRO A 177 -10.75 -16.66 -16.89
N ILE A 178 -11.95 -16.19 -16.60
CA ILE A 178 -13.12 -17.04 -16.28
C ILE A 178 -13.35 -18.08 -17.36
N SER A 179 -13.19 -17.71 -18.63
CA SER A 179 -13.35 -18.62 -19.78
C SER A 179 -12.36 -19.80 -19.83
N GLU A 180 -11.23 -19.70 -19.15
CA GLU A 180 -10.17 -20.74 -19.13
C GLU A 180 -10.24 -21.64 -17.88
N ARG A 181 -11.04 -21.27 -16.88
CA ARG A 181 -11.17 -21.98 -15.60
C ARG A 181 -12.07 -23.21 -15.76
N THR A 182 -11.44 -24.36 -16.01
CA THR A 182 -12.10 -25.67 -16.18
C THR A 182 -11.94 -26.55 -14.94
N ASN A 183 -12.68 -27.67 -14.88
CA ASN A 183 -12.57 -28.71 -13.84
C ASN A 183 -12.82 -28.22 -12.39
N ARG A 184 -13.80 -27.34 -12.19
CA ARG A 184 -14.15 -26.85 -10.86
C ARG A 184 -14.80 -27.92 -10.00
N LYS A 185 -14.50 -27.88 -8.70
CA LYS A 185 -15.26 -28.64 -7.69
C LYS A 185 -16.33 -27.76 -7.06
N ILE A 186 -16.02 -26.50 -6.85
CA ILE A 186 -16.94 -25.52 -6.27
C ILE A 186 -17.68 -24.78 -7.39
N LEU A 187 -19.02 -24.87 -7.38
CA LEU A 187 -19.88 -24.21 -8.36
C LEU A 187 -20.01 -22.71 -8.05
N PRO A 188 -19.70 -21.80 -8.99
CA PRO A 188 -19.84 -20.34 -8.77
C PRO A 188 -21.26 -19.94 -8.34
N SER A 189 -22.30 -20.49 -8.97
CA SER A 189 -23.70 -20.18 -8.66
C SER A 189 -24.12 -20.53 -7.23
N LEU A 190 -23.39 -21.41 -6.54
CA LEU A 190 -23.64 -21.81 -5.16
C LEU A 190 -22.63 -21.21 -4.17
N THR A 191 -21.75 -20.31 -4.64
CA THR A 191 -20.67 -19.76 -3.82
C THR A 191 -21.13 -18.45 -3.16
N PRO A 192 -21.39 -18.42 -1.84
CA PRO A 192 -21.72 -17.19 -1.13
C PRO A 192 -20.54 -16.23 -1.17
N LEU A 193 -20.85 -14.95 -1.37
CA LEU A 193 -19.88 -13.85 -1.28
C LEU A 193 -19.87 -13.27 0.14
N PRO A 194 -18.72 -12.73 0.60
CA PRO A 194 -18.70 -11.81 1.72
C PRO A 194 -19.73 -10.69 1.57
N ALA A 195 -20.40 -10.30 2.65
CA ALA A 195 -21.53 -9.37 2.63
C ALA A 195 -21.16 -7.95 2.13
N TYR A 196 -19.87 -7.59 2.17
CA TYR A 196 -19.38 -6.30 1.67
C TYR A 196 -19.25 -6.26 0.14
N LEU A 197 -19.36 -7.40 -0.55
CA LEU A 197 -19.37 -7.49 -2.02
C LEU A 197 -20.82 -7.50 -2.53
N PRO A 198 -21.08 -6.90 -3.71
CA PRO A 198 -22.38 -7.06 -4.36
C PRO A 198 -22.52 -8.48 -4.91
N ASP A 199 -23.75 -8.88 -5.21
CA ASP A 199 -23.99 -10.13 -5.93
C ASP A 199 -23.61 -9.95 -7.41
N GLY A 200 -22.68 -10.77 -7.89
CA GLY A 200 -22.16 -10.71 -9.26
C GLY A 200 -21.55 -12.05 -9.69
N ASP A 201 -21.75 -12.40 -10.95
CA ASP A 201 -21.35 -13.71 -11.48
C ASP A 201 -19.83 -13.86 -11.50
N SER A 202 -19.11 -12.82 -11.93
CA SER A 202 -17.64 -12.84 -11.97
C SER A 202 -17.04 -12.80 -10.57
N LEU A 203 -17.68 -12.09 -9.63
CA LEU A 203 -17.30 -12.11 -8.21
C LEU A 203 -17.43 -13.51 -7.60
N ARG A 204 -18.55 -14.20 -7.84
CA ARG A 204 -18.76 -15.58 -7.38
C ARG A 204 -17.75 -16.53 -8.01
N ASP A 205 -17.45 -16.33 -9.28
CA ASP A 205 -16.50 -17.13 -10.03
C ASP A 205 -15.06 -17.02 -9.49
N ASP A 206 -14.59 -15.79 -9.25
CA ASP A 206 -13.27 -15.51 -8.66
C ASP A 206 -13.15 -16.17 -7.27
N ARG A 207 -14.19 -16.05 -6.44
CA ARG A 207 -14.21 -16.68 -5.11
C ARG A 207 -14.19 -18.20 -5.22
N ALA A 208 -15.06 -18.80 -6.04
CA ALA A 208 -15.13 -20.25 -6.21
C ALA A 208 -13.78 -20.82 -6.70
N TRP A 209 -13.14 -20.15 -7.65
CA TRP A 209 -11.82 -20.54 -8.16
C TRP A 209 -10.75 -20.51 -7.07
N HIS A 210 -10.73 -19.46 -6.25
CA HIS A 210 -9.79 -19.40 -5.13
C HIS A 210 -10.00 -20.53 -4.12
N LEU A 211 -11.26 -20.82 -3.75
CA LEU A 211 -11.58 -21.88 -2.79
C LEU A 211 -11.23 -23.29 -3.33
N ASP A 212 -11.36 -23.51 -4.65
CA ASP A 212 -10.85 -24.73 -5.30
C ASP A 212 -9.33 -24.86 -5.12
N LYS A 213 -8.59 -23.76 -5.32
CA LYS A 213 -7.14 -23.73 -5.10
C LYS A 213 -6.71 -23.92 -3.65
N VAL A 214 -7.50 -23.44 -2.69
CA VAL A 214 -7.27 -23.73 -1.28
C VAL A 214 -7.42 -25.23 -1.00
N SER A 215 -8.44 -25.88 -1.58
CA SER A 215 -8.61 -27.34 -1.44
C SER A 215 -7.46 -28.13 -2.10
N GLU A 216 -6.99 -27.70 -3.29
CA GLU A 216 -5.86 -28.32 -3.97
C GLU A 216 -4.55 -28.21 -3.17
N MET A 217 -4.32 -27.06 -2.52
CA MET A 217 -3.13 -26.79 -1.71
C MET A 217 -2.96 -27.74 -0.52
N ASP A 218 -4.04 -28.31 0.03
CA ASP A 218 -3.96 -29.25 1.15
C ASP A 218 -3.13 -30.51 0.81
N ASN A 219 -3.09 -30.92 -0.47
CA ASN A 219 -2.21 -31.99 -0.93
C ASN A 219 -0.72 -31.64 -0.85
N TRP A 220 -0.38 -30.36 -1.06
CA TRP A 220 1.00 -29.88 -0.89
C TRP A 220 1.43 -29.93 0.58
N VAL A 221 0.51 -29.62 1.51
CA VAL A 221 0.73 -29.81 2.96
C VAL A 221 0.95 -31.29 3.26
N ALA A 222 0.10 -32.18 2.73
CA ALA A 222 0.22 -33.63 2.88
C ALA A 222 1.62 -34.13 2.49
N GLY A 223 2.13 -33.66 1.35
CA GLY A 223 3.44 -34.02 0.81
C GLY A 223 4.60 -33.67 1.76
N HIS A 224 4.58 -32.47 2.35
CA HIS A 224 5.62 -32.04 3.30
C HIS A 224 5.56 -32.79 4.62
N LEU A 225 4.35 -33.01 5.16
CA LEU A 225 4.17 -33.80 6.39
C LEU A 225 4.57 -35.26 6.19
N LYS A 226 4.30 -35.84 5.01
CA LYS A 226 4.81 -37.17 4.65
C LYS A 226 6.34 -37.17 4.54
N ALA A 227 6.93 -36.17 3.88
CA ALA A 227 8.38 -36.10 3.71
C ALA A 227 9.15 -35.98 5.05
N LEU A 228 8.58 -35.30 6.06
CA LEU A 228 9.14 -35.28 7.41
C LEU A 228 9.12 -36.67 8.07
N ARG A 229 8.00 -37.39 7.97
CA ARG A 229 7.84 -38.75 8.53
C ARG A 229 8.77 -39.74 7.85
N ASP A 230 8.82 -39.74 6.51
CA ASP A 230 9.69 -40.62 5.73
C ASP A 230 11.18 -40.39 6.07
N ALA A 231 11.54 -39.17 6.48
CA ALA A 231 12.90 -38.82 6.90
C ALA A 231 13.18 -39.06 8.40
N GLY A 232 12.19 -39.52 9.18
CA GLY A 232 12.29 -39.69 10.63
C GLY A 232 12.47 -38.39 11.42
N LEU A 233 12.04 -37.26 10.86
CA LEU A 233 12.22 -35.92 11.44
C LEU A 233 10.96 -35.39 12.14
N ASP A 234 9.81 -36.05 11.96
CA ASP A 234 8.50 -35.63 12.46
C ASP A 234 8.46 -35.51 13.99
N GLN A 235 9.12 -36.42 14.72
CA GLN A 235 9.13 -36.40 16.18
C GLN A 235 9.95 -35.25 16.77
N ASN A 236 10.82 -34.60 15.99
CA ASN A 236 11.65 -33.47 16.43
C ASN A 236 11.31 -32.14 15.76
N THR A 237 10.25 -32.06 14.94
CA THR A 237 9.94 -30.87 14.15
C THR A 237 8.64 -30.22 14.59
N ILE A 238 8.70 -28.98 15.04
CA ILE A 238 7.53 -28.13 15.26
C ILE A 238 7.12 -27.55 13.90
N VAL A 239 5.85 -27.73 13.53
CA VAL A 239 5.32 -27.33 12.22
C VAL A 239 4.39 -26.14 12.39
N PHE A 240 4.65 -25.07 11.63
CA PHE A 240 3.81 -23.90 11.52
C PHE A 240 3.16 -23.89 10.14
N PHE A 241 1.89 -23.54 10.08
CA PHE A 241 1.17 -23.26 8.85
C PHE A 241 0.46 -21.91 8.94
N SER A 242 0.56 -21.10 7.89
CA SER A 242 -0.16 -19.82 7.78
C SER A 242 -0.23 -19.36 6.32
N SER A 243 -1.03 -18.32 6.07
CA SER A 243 -0.94 -17.49 4.86
C SER A 243 -0.20 -16.19 5.15
N ASP A 244 0.43 -15.54 4.16
CA ASP A 244 1.17 -14.28 4.33
C ASP A 244 0.28 -13.05 4.60
N HIS A 245 -0.95 -13.07 4.11
CA HIS A 245 -2.03 -12.18 4.51
C HIS A 245 -3.38 -12.78 4.12
N GLY A 246 -4.47 -12.05 4.39
CA GLY A 246 -5.82 -12.47 4.09
C GLY A 246 -6.13 -12.56 2.59
N GLY A 247 -7.37 -12.98 2.29
CA GLY A 247 -7.85 -13.52 1.01
C GLY A 247 -7.53 -12.68 -0.24
N CYS A 248 -7.60 -13.31 -1.42
CA CYS A 248 -7.42 -12.63 -2.71
C CYS A 248 -8.72 -12.14 -3.37
N THR A 249 -9.89 -12.30 -2.77
CA THR A 249 -11.14 -11.76 -3.33
C THR A 249 -11.14 -10.22 -3.33
N PRO A 250 -11.89 -9.57 -4.23
CA PRO A 250 -12.03 -8.12 -4.24
C PRO A 250 -12.36 -7.57 -2.85
N GLY A 251 -11.73 -6.44 -2.49
CA GLY A 251 -11.92 -5.79 -1.18
C GLY A 251 -11.23 -6.44 0.02
N SER A 252 -10.53 -7.57 -0.14
CA SER A 252 -9.70 -8.24 0.89
C SER A 252 -8.22 -7.83 0.79
N LYS A 253 -7.44 -8.41 -0.14
CA LYS A 253 -6.02 -8.02 -0.35
C LYS A 253 -5.94 -6.52 -0.64
N GLY A 254 -5.02 -5.84 0.04
CA GLY A 254 -4.84 -4.39 -0.03
C GLY A 254 -5.69 -3.57 0.93
N PHE A 255 -6.62 -4.19 1.66
CA PHE A 255 -7.57 -3.49 2.54
C PHE A 255 -7.57 -4.07 3.96
N LEU A 256 -7.80 -3.21 4.94
CA LEU A 256 -7.68 -3.53 6.38
C LEU A 256 -8.87 -4.30 6.95
N ARG A 257 -9.76 -4.84 6.11
CA ARG A 257 -10.87 -5.69 6.57
C ARG A 257 -10.38 -6.97 7.23
N GLU A 258 -11.21 -7.57 8.07
CA GLU A 258 -10.91 -8.81 8.79
C GLU A 258 -10.47 -9.91 7.84
N ASP A 259 -11.13 -10.06 6.70
CA ASP A 259 -10.77 -11.09 5.73
C ASP A 259 -9.44 -10.82 5.01
N GLY A 260 -8.98 -9.57 4.98
CA GLY A 260 -7.69 -9.12 4.44
C GLY A 260 -6.51 -9.20 5.41
N VAL A 261 -6.75 -9.12 6.73
CA VAL A 261 -5.67 -9.17 7.75
C VAL A 261 -5.70 -10.40 8.64
N ARG A 262 -6.83 -11.05 8.88
CA ARG A 262 -6.93 -12.27 9.70
C ARG A 262 -6.53 -13.48 8.86
N VAL A 263 -5.50 -14.18 9.34
CA VAL A 263 -4.90 -15.32 8.64
C VAL A 263 -5.08 -16.59 9.46
N PRO A 264 -5.11 -17.77 8.82
CA PRO A 264 -5.00 -19.02 9.56
C PRO A 264 -3.60 -19.10 10.17
N LEU A 265 -3.50 -19.53 11.43
CA LEU A 265 -2.22 -19.92 12.03
C LEU A 265 -2.42 -21.22 12.81
N ILE A 266 -1.76 -22.28 12.34
CA ILE A 266 -1.75 -23.58 12.97
C ILE A 266 -0.33 -23.88 13.41
N ILE A 267 -0.15 -24.31 14.66
CA ILE A 267 1.14 -24.76 15.19
C ILE A 267 0.97 -26.18 15.75
N TYR A 268 1.71 -27.12 15.18
CA TYR A 268 1.77 -28.50 15.65
C TYR A 268 3.06 -28.74 16.43
N PHE A 269 2.91 -29.30 17.63
CA PHE A 269 4.00 -29.71 18.51
C PHE A 269 4.03 -31.25 18.56
N PRO A 270 5.11 -31.90 18.11
CA PRO A 270 5.21 -33.35 18.25
C PRO A 270 5.33 -33.75 19.73
N PRO A 271 5.08 -35.02 20.09
CA PRO A 271 5.10 -35.49 21.48
C PRO A 271 6.35 -35.06 22.28
N LYS A 272 7.53 -35.08 21.64
CA LYS A 272 8.80 -34.62 22.23
C LYS A 272 8.75 -33.17 22.73
N TRP A 273 8.03 -32.30 22.02
CA TRP A 273 7.92 -30.87 22.28
C TRP A 273 6.54 -30.47 22.83
N ALA A 274 5.73 -31.42 23.30
CA ALA A 274 4.38 -31.16 23.79
C ALA A 274 4.34 -30.18 24.98
N HIS A 275 5.40 -30.12 25.78
CA HIS A 275 5.54 -29.16 26.89
C HIS A 275 5.67 -27.69 26.45
N LEU A 276 5.95 -27.42 25.16
CA LEU A 276 5.97 -26.08 24.57
C LEU A 276 4.61 -25.66 24.02
N LYS A 277 3.62 -26.57 23.98
CA LYS A 277 2.26 -26.29 23.53
C LYS A 277 1.60 -25.31 24.52
N PRO A 278 1.00 -24.20 24.05
CA PRO A 278 0.27 -23.29 24.93
C PRO A 278 -1.02 -23.93 25.44
N GLU A 279 -1.62 -23.31 26.44
CA GLU A 279 -3.00 -23.60 26.83
C GLU A 279 -3.95 -23.33 25.66
N VAL A 280 -4.97 -24.18 25.54
CA VAL A 280 -5.96 -24.15 24.47
C VAL A 280 -7.37 -24.31 25.03
N GLU A 281 -8.29 -23.62 24.39
CA GLU A 281 -9.74 -23.73 24.51
C GLU A 281 -10.24 -24.80 23.53
N ASP A 282 -11.37 -25.45 23.85
CA ASP A 282 -12.02 -26.44 22.98
C ASP A 282 -11.05 -27.51 22.41
N GLY A 283 -10.11 -27.96 23.24
CA GLY A 283 -9.13 -29.01 22.92
C GLY A 283 -7.96 -28.60 22.01
N TYR A 284 -8.14 -27.63 21.11
CA TYR A 284 -7.11 -27.25 20.12
C TYR A 284 -7.14 -25.78 19.66
N LYS A 285 -8.04 -24.92 20.16
CA LYS A 285 -8.13 -23.52 19.74
C LYS A 285 -7.42 -22.60 20.74
N SER A 286 -6.82 -21.52 20.27
CA SER A 286 -6.36 -20.43 21.13
C SER A 286 -6.96 -19.12 20.64
N ASN A 287 -7.56 -18.34 21.54
CA ASN A 287 -8.09 -17.00 21.26
C ASN A 287 -7.04 -15.89 21.47
N ARG A 288 -5.79 -16.25 21.80
CA ARG A 288 -4.71 -15.30 21.99
C ARG A 288 -4.49 -14.46 20.73
N ILE A 289 -4.43 -13.15 20.89
CA ILE A 289 -4.09 -12.23 19.81
C ILE A 289 -2.61 -12.37 19.48
N VAL A 290 -2.32 -12.76 18.24
CA VAL A 290 -0.96 -12.92 17.71
C VAL A 290 -0.82 -12.22 16.37
N GLY A 291 0.30 -11.53 16.18
CA GLY A 291 0.62 -10.83 14.93
C GLY A 291 1.82 -11.43 14.23
N PHE A 292 1.94 -11.18 12.93
CA PHE A 292 3.14 -11.53 12.14
C PHE A 292 4.44 -11.00 12.72
N VAL A 293 4.38 -9.82 13.33
CA VAL A 293 5.50 -9.18 14.02
C VAL A 293 6.07 -10.06 15.14
N ASP A 294 5.28 -11.00 15.68
CA ASP A 294 5.63 -11.85 16.82
C ASP A 294 6.29 -13.17 16.45
N LEU A 295 6.13 -13.63 15.22
CA LEU A 295 6.51 -15.00 14.81
C LEU A 295 8.03 -15.19 14.85
N GLY A 296 8.81 -14.21 14.38
CA GLY A 296 10.27 -14.23 14.48
C GLY A 296 10.76 -14.34 15.93
N PRO A 297 10.40 -13.39 16.82
CA PRO A 297 10.70 -13.48 18.25
C PRO A 297 10.23 -14.78 18.91
N THR A 298 9.05 -15.29 18.53
CA THR A 298 8.51 -16.56 19.04
C THR A 298 9.38 -17.74 18.64
N LEU A 299 9.87 -17.78 17.40
CA LEU A 299 10.77 -18.84 16.95
C LEU A 299 12.12 -18.81 17.67
N LEU A 300 12.66 -17.61 17.94
CA LEU A 300 13.86 -17.44 18.76
C LEU A 300 13.62 -17.95 20.19
N SER A 301 12.49 -17.59 20.79
CA SER A 301 12.11 -18.03 22.13
C SER A 301 11.95 -19.54 22.26
N LEU A 302 11.34 -20.19 21.26
CA LEU A 302 11.24 -21.66 21.17
C LEU A 302 12.60 -22.35 20.98
N ALA A 303 13.59 -21.64 20.42
CA ALA A 303 14.96 -22.11 20.26
C ALA A 303 15.85 -21.83 21.49
N GLY A 304 15.30 -21.26 22.57
CA GLY A 304 16.06 -20.84 23.76
C GLY A 304 16.92 -19.59 23.54
N ILE A 305 16.60 -18.77 22.54
CA ILE A 305 17.32 -17.55 22.17
C ILE A 305 16.52 -16.33 22.63
N ALA A 306 17.09 -15.53 23.53
CA ALA A 306 16.48 -14.27 23.96
C ALA A 306 16.28 -13.30 22.79
N PRO A 307 15.04 -12.85 22.49
CA PRO A 307 14.80 -11.83 21.48
C PRO A 307 15.49 -10.50 21.83
N LYS A 308 15.96 -9.78 20.81
CA LYS A 308 16.63 -8.47 20.97
C LYS A 308 15.62 -7.32 21.08
N ASN A 309 16.04 -6.21 21.70
CA ASN A 309 15.19 -5.05 21.98
C ASN A 309 14.64 -4.31 20.74
N HIS A 310 15.19 -4.54 19.55
CA HIS A 310 14.68 -3.88 18.33
C HIS A 310 13.41 -4.56 17.79
N PHE A 311 13.11 -5.79 18.19
CA PHE A 311 11.86 -6.45 17.79
C PHE A 311 10.67 -5.68 18.37
N HIS A 312 9.72 -5.31 17.51
CA HIS A 312 8.44 -4.74 17.96
C HIS A 312 7.50 -5.84 18.44
N GLY A 313 7.65 -7.05 17.89
CA GLY A 313 6.86 -8.20 18.29
C GLY A 313 7.34 -8.79 19.60
N LYS A 314 6.42 -9.49 20.27
CA LYS A 314 6.68 -10.15 21.55
C LYS A 314 6.48 -11.65 21.37
N PRO A 315 7.45 -12.50 21.76
CA PRO A 315 7.28 -13.95 21.70
C PRO A 315 6.04 -14.36 22.49
N PHE A 316 5.23 -15.27 21.94
CA PHE A 316 4.04 -15.78 22.64
C PHE A 316 4.17 -17.25 23.07
N LEU A 317 5.29 -17.89 22.76
CA LEU A 317 5.64 -19.26 23.13
C LEU A 317 7.14 -19.36 23.48
N GLY A 318 7.53 -20.46 24.11
CA GLY A 318 8.92 -20.75 24.48
C GLY A 318 9.38 -20.04 25.75
N GLU A 319 10.67 -20.14 26.03
CA GLU A 319 11.32 -19.72 27.28
C GLU A 319 11.08 -18.24 27.63
N TYR A 320 11.01 -17.38 26.61
CA TYR A 320 10.87 -15.93 26.75
C TYR A 320 9.45 -15.43 26.47
N ALA A 321 8.44 -16.31 26.48
CA ALA A 321 7.06 -15.95 26.19
C ALA A 321 6.58 -14.76 27.05
N ALA A 322 6.08 -13.72 26.39
CA ALA A 322 5.49 -12.56 27.05
C ALA A 322 4.05 -12.83 27.46
N GLN A 323 3.53 -11.98 28.35
CA GLN A 323 2.09 -11.96 28.65
C GLN A 323 1.25 -11.72 27.39
N PRO A 324 0.02 -12.28 27.31
CA PRO A 324 -0.93 -11.95 26.24
C PRO A 324 -1.05 -10.44 26.04
N ARG A 325 -1.17 -10.00 24.79
CA ARG A 325 -1.48 -8.60 24.47
C ARG A 325 -2.98 -8.42 24.37
N GLU A 326 -3.44 -7.23 24.71
CA GLU A 326 -4.85 -6.84 24.58
C GLU A 326 -5.21 -6.43 23.15
N SER A 327 -4.23 -6.00 22.35
CA SER A 327 -4.47 -5.47 21.00
C SER A 327 -3.31 -5.74 20.02
N ILE A 328 -3.59 -5.61 18.73
CA ILE A 328 -2.58 -5.67 17.65
C ILE A 328 -2.80 -4.55 16.63
N ILE A 329 -1.71 -4.02 16.08
CA ILE A 329 -1.73 -3.06 14.98
C ILE A 329 -1.61 -3.77 13.63
N ASN A 330 -2.38 -3.29 12.64
CA ASN A 330 -2.17 -3.56 11.22
C ASN A 330 -2.07 -2.24 10.44
N PHE A 331 -1.59 -2.31 9.20
CA PHE A 331 -1.47 -1.15 8.31
C PHE A 331 -1.90 -1.47 6.88
N ARG A 332 -2.50 -0.48 6.21
CA ARG A 332 -2.75 -0.54 4.78
C ARG A 332 -1.44 -0.28 4.05
N CYS A 333 -1.03 -1.25 3.24
CA CYS A 333 0.18 -1.15 2.44
C CYS A 333 -0.04 -0.19 1.27
N ASN A 334 0.86 0.79 1.12
CA ASN A 334 0.87 1.67 -0.05
C ASN A 334 1.24 0.87 -1.30
N GLN A 335 0.61 1.15 -2.44
CA GLN A 335 0.71 0.35 -3.66
C GLN A 335 0.77 1.24 -4.90
N GLY A 336 1.58 0.84 -5.87
CA GLY A 336 1.81 1.63 -7.09
C GLY A 336 2.18 3.05 -6.70
N GLU A 337 1.37 4.01 -7.13
CA GLU A 337 1.56 5.43 -6.83
C GLU A 337 0.56 6.00 -5.80
N SER A 338 -0.39 5.16 -5.38
CA SER A 338 -1.41 5.54 -4.41
C SER A 338 -0.84 5.60 -3.00
N TYR A 339 -0.70 6.82 -2.47
CA TYR A 339 -0.36 7.07 -1.07
C TYR A 339 -1.62 7.22 -0.21
N ILE A 340 -2.09 6.11 0.35
CA ILE A 340 -3.32 6.05 1.15
C ILE A 340 -3.02 5.29 2.45
N PRO A 341 -2.19 5.87 3.35
CA PRO A 341 -1.85 5.20 4.59
C PRO A 341 -3.08 5.12 5.50
N SER A 342 -3.37 3.91 5.96
CA SER A 342 -4.33 3.65 7.04
C SER A 342 -3.68 2.74 8.07
N ARG A 343 -4.14 2.84 9.32
CA ARG A 343 -3.72 1.95 10.43
C ARG A 343 -4.96 1.37 11.08
N SER A 344 -4.87 0.14 11.57
CA SER A 344 -5.91 -0.43 12.42
C SER A 344 -5.34 -0.88 13.75
N ILE A 345 -6.16 -0.81 14.78
CA ILE A 345 -5.93 -1.48 16.06
C ILE A 345 -7.11 -2.42 16.32
N ILE A 346 -6.80 -3.67 16.66
CA ILE A 346 -7.77 -4.73 16.89
C ILE A 346 -7.57 -5.25 18.31
N ASN A 347 -8.61 -5.26 19.13
CA ASN A 347 -8.62 -5.95 20.42
C ASN A 347 -9.58 -7.15 20.38
N HIS A 348 -9.91 -7.71 21.54
CA HIS A 348 -10.81 -8.88 21.61
C HIS A 348 -12.23 -8.60 21.07
N LYS A 349 -12.70 -7.36 21.06
CA LYS A 349 -14.08 -7.05 20.68
C LYS A 349 -14.18 -6.05 19.54
N TYR A 350 -13.36 -5.03 19.55
CA TYR A 350 -13.45 -3.90 18.66
C TYR A 350 -12.26 -3.80 17.72
N LYS A 351 -12.54 -3.21 16.56
CA LYS A 351 -11.54 -2.80 15.59
C LYS A 351 -11.76 -1.37 15.17
N LEU A 352 -10.72 -0.57 15.28
CA LEU A 352 -10.65 0.77 14.71
C LEU A 352 -9.77 0.73 13.47
N ILE A 353 -10.23 1.32 12.37
CA ILE A 353 -9.41 1.72 11.23
C ILE A 353 -9.35 3.25 11.19
N TRP A 354 -8.15 3.80 11.16
CA TRP A 354 -7.89 5.22 10.98
C TRP A 354 -7.31 5.45 9.59
N ASN A 355 -8.07 6.12 8.72
CA ASN A 355 -7.69 6.51 7.37
C ASN A 355 -7.13 7.93 7.40
N TYR A 356 -5.84 8.09 7.12
CA TYR A 356 -5.18 9.40 7.24
C TYR A 356 -5.41 10.28 6.01
N ASN A 357 -5.33 9.67 4.83
CA ASN A 357 -5.57 10.36 3.57
C ASN A 357 -6.98 10.08 3.04
N THR A 358 -7.95 10.85 3.51
CA THR A 358 -9.35 10.75 3.08
C THR A 358 -9.68 11.68 1.91
N LEU A 359 -8.69 12.20 1.19
CA LEU A 359 -8.92 12.84 -0.12
C LEU A 359 -9.09 11.80 -1.21
N TRP A 360 -8.44 10.65 -1.05
CA TRP A 360 -8.53 9.52 -1.98
C TRP A 360 -9.61 8.53 -1.53
N ARG A 361 -10.24 7.85 -2.50
CA ARG A 361 -11.21 6.76 -2.24
C ARG A 361 -10.49 5.44 -1.97
N LYS A 362 -11.18 4.44 -1.38
CA LYS A 362 -10.57 3.09 -1.18
C LYS A 362 -10.24 2.43 -2.50
N GLY A 363 -11.23 2.40 -3.41
CA GLY A 363 -11.15 1.81 -4.74
C GLY A 363 -10.34 2.64 -5.76
N MET A 364 -9.15 3.12 -5.38
CA MET A 364 -8.19 3.65 -6.36
C MET A 364 -7.66 2.50 -7.21
N ARG A 365 -7.57 2.71 -8.53
CA ARG A 365 -7.24 1.62 -9.45
C ARG A 365 -5.82 1.11 -9.22
N ASN A 366 -5.68 -0.21 -9.15
CA ASN A 366 -4.40 -0.91 -9.17
C ASN A 366 -4.43 -1.97 -10.27
N GLY A 367 -3.51 -1.86 -11.23
CA GLY A 367 -3.48 -2.74 -12.41
C GLY A 367 -3.47 -4.24 -12.09
N PHE A 368 -2.92 -4.65 -10.95
CA PHE A 368 -2.93 -6.07 -10.57
C PHE A 368 -4.32 -6.54 -10.12
N GLN A 369 -4.99 -5.80 -9.23
CA GLN A 369 -6.33 -6.18 -8.73
C GLN A 369 -7.40 -6.09 -9.81
N TRP A 370 -7.28 -5.14 -10.73
CA TRP A 370 -8.17 -4.98 -11.89
C TRP A 370 -7.92 -6.00 -13.01
N GLY A 371 -6.95 -6.90 -12.85
CA GLY A 371 -6.83 -8.11 -13.65
C GLY A 371 -7.92 -9.14 -13.33
N MET A 372 -8.64 -8.99 -12.21
CA MET A 372 -9.78 -9.86 -11.87
C MET A 372 -11.06 -9.37 -12.52
N GLU A 373 -11.76 -10.27 -13.20
CA GLU A 373 -13.05 -9.97 -13.80
C GLU A 373 -14.11 -9.56 -12.76
N GLY A 374 -14.08 -10.12 -11.54
CA GLY A 374 -14.98 -9.71 -10.46
C GLY A 374 -14.73 -8.28 -9.96
N PHE A 375 -13.49 -7.80 -9.94
CA PHE A 375 -13.19 -6.41 -9.57
C PHE A 375 -13.69 -5.43 -10.65
N VAL A 376 -13.53 -5.81 -11.92
CA VAL A 376 -14.05 -5.04 -13.07
C VAL A 376 -15.58 -5.00 -13.04
N GLU A 377 -16.24 -6.11 -12.72
CA GLU A 377 -17.70 -6.16 -12.54
C GLU A 377 -18.17 -5.26 -11.40
N TRP A 378 -17.54 -5.33 -10.22
CA TRP A 378 -17.90 -4.49 -9.07
C TRP A 378 -17.77 -2.99 -9.40
N GLU A 379 -16.70 -2.61 -10.09
CA GLU A 379 -16.51 -1.23 -10.53
C GLU A 379 -17.57 -0.80 -11.56
N ARG A 380 -17.91 -1.67 -12.52
CA ARG A 380 -18.98 -1.40 -13.49
C ARG A 380 -20.29 -1.11 -12.78
N MET A 381 -20.69 -1.98 -11.83
CA MET A 381 -21.92 -1.82 -11.04
C MET A 381 -21.95 -0.48 -10.30
N PHE A 382 -20.82 0.00 -9.80
CA PHE A 382 -20.73 1.32 -9.18
C PHE A 382 -21.07 2.44 -10.16
N PHE A 383 -20.45 2.45 -11.34
CA PHE A 383 -20.67 3.50 -12.35
C PHE A 383 -22.06 3.43 -12.99
N ASP A 384 -22.66 2.24 -13.04
CA ASP A 384 -24.03 2.03 -13.52
C ASP A 384 -25.10 2.36 -12.44
N ASN A 385 -24.67 2.78 -11.24
CA ASN A 385 -25.51 3.07 -10.08
C ASN A 385 -26.36 1.87 -9.60
N GLU A 386 -25.83 0.66 -9.75
CA GLU A 386 -26.47 -0.59 -9.33
C GLU A 386 -26.21 -0.94 -7.84
N LEU A 387 -25.28 -0.23 -7.18
CA LEU A 387 -24.83 -0.53 -5.82
C LEU A 387 -25.52 0.29 -4.73
N SER A 388 -25.64 -0.30 -3.55
CA SER A 388 -26.04 0.36 -2.30
C SER A 388 -25.20 -0.13 -1.12
N GLY A 389 -25.29 0.56 0.03
CA GLY A 389 -24.63 0.14 1.28
C GLY A 389 -23.09 0.04 1.18
N VAL A 390 -22.52 -0.94 1.87
CA VAL A 390 -21.06 -1.19 1.92
C VAL A 390 -20.43 -1.48 0.55
N PRO A 391 -21.06 -2.28 -0.35
CA PRO A 391 -20.57 -2.42 -1.72
C PRO A 391 -20.36 -1.09 -2.45
N LYS A 392 -21.25 -0.12 -2.23
CA LYS A 392 -21.15 1.23 -2.82
C LYS A 392 -20.07 2.07 -2.12
N SER A 393 -20.03 2.05 -0.78
CA SER A 393 -19.17 2.92 0.01
C SER A 393 -17.67 2.68 -0.23
N PHE A 394 -17.28 1.51 -0.71
CA PHE A 394 -15.91 1.21 -1.15
C PHE A 394 -15.40 2.17 -2.25
N TRP A 395 -16.30 2.66 -3.09
CA TRP A 395 -15.99 3.54 -4.22
C TRP A 395 -16.21 5.02 -3.90
N GLU A 396 -16.88 5.30 -2.79
CA GLU A 396 -17.13 6.64 -2.27
C GLU A 396 -15.93 7.12 -1.44
N GLN A 397 -16.01 8.38 -1.00
CA GLN A 397 -14.94 8.95 -0.21
C GLN A 397 -14.79 8.25 1.14
N GLU A 398 -13.55 8.02 1.55
CA GLU A 398 -13.25 7.50 2.88
C GLU A 398 -13.63 8.48 3.99
N GLU A 399 -14.17 7.92 5.08
CA GLU A 399 -14.27 8.62 6.35
C GLU A 399 -12.98 8.41 7.16
N PRO A 400 -12.59 9.34 8.04
CA PRO A 400 -11.32 9.24 8.78
C PRO A 400 -11.28 8.05 9.74
N PHE A 401 -12.45 7.66 10.25
CA PHE A 401 -12.60 6.62 11.26
C PHE A 401 -13.62 5.58 10.84
N GLU A 402 -13.26 4.32 11.04
CA GLU A 402 -14.18 3.19 10.98
C GLU A 402 -14.05 2.37 12.25
N LEU A 403 -15.15 2.14 12.96
CA LEU A 403 -15.19 1.36 14.18
C LEU A 403 -16.17 0.20 14.01
N TYR A 404 -15.73 -1.02 14.31
CA TYR A 404 -16.52 -2.23 14.20
C TYR A 404 -16.51 -3.02 15.51
N ASP A 405 -17.66 -3.57 15.89
CA ASP A 405 -17.80 -4.57 16.95
C ASP A 405 -17.73 -5.96 16.32
N LEU A 406 -16.56 -6.61 16.41
CA LEU A 406 -16.27 -7.87 15.73
C LEU A 406 -17.04 -9.07 16.32
N GLU A 407 -17.64 -8.95 17.51
CA GLU A 407 -18.47 -10.01 18.08
C GLU A 407 -19.85 -10.02 17.43
N THR A 408 -20.45 -8.84 17.24
CA THR A 408 -21.80 -8.70 16.66
C THR A 408 -21.80 -8.49 15.14
N ASP A 409 -20.70 -7.98 14.59
CA ASP A 409 -20.52 -7.64 13.19
C ASP A 409 -19.15 -8.15 12.67
N PRO A 410 -18.96 -9.48 12.58
CA PRO A 410 -17.69 -10.08 12.16
C PRO A 410 -17.32 -9.82 10.69
N GLN A 411 -18.25 -9.31 9.88
CA GLN A 411 -18.03 -8.93 8.48
C GLN A 411 -17.85 -7.40 8.29
N GLU A 412 -17.81 -6.63 9.37
CA GLU A 412 -17.53 -5.19 9.36
C GLU A 412 -18.49 -4.39 8.46
N MET A 413 -19.79 -4.67 8.57
CA MET A 413 -20.83 -4.06 7.76
C MET A 413 -21.37 -2.75 8.34
N ASN A 414 -21.23 -2.55 9.65
CA ASN A 414 -21.81 -1.44 10.40
C ASN A 414 -20.72 -0.56 11.02
N ASN A 415 -20.36 0.54 10.35
CA ASN A 415 -19.40 1.49 10.92
C ASN A 415 -20.03 2.30 12.07
N LEU A 416 -19.56 2.05 13.29
CA LEU A 416 -20.01 2.64 14.54
C LEU A 416 -19.33 3.98 14.87
N ALA A 417 -18.39 4.47 14.06
CA ALA A 417 -17.57 5.65 14.41
C ALA A 417 -18.38 6.95 14.60
N LYS A 418 -19.59 7.03 14.02
CA LYS A 418 -20.52 8.17 14.20
C LYS A 418 -21.60 7.91 15.25
N ASN A 419 -21.63 6.73 15.86
CA ASN A 419 -22.60 6.39 16.90
C ASN A 419 -22.13 6.99 18.24
N PRO A 420 -22.91 7.89 18.87
CA PRO A 420 -22.52 8.53 20.13
C PRO A 420 -22.31 7.53 21.29
N ASP A 421 -23.00 6.38 21.28
CA ASP A 421 -22.88 5.36 22.33
C ASP A 421 -21.49 4.68 22.33
N TYR A 422 -20.77 4.76 21.22
CA TYR A 422 -19.43 4.18 21.05
C TYR A 422 -18.31 5.22 21.10
N LYS A 423 -18.61 6.47 21.45
CA LYS A 423 -17.63 7.56 21.46
C LYS A 423 -16.43 7.25 22.36
N ASP A 424 -16.66 6.75 23.56
CA ASP A 424 -15.57 6.43 24.51
C ASP A 424 -14.69 5.28 24.01
N VAL A 425 -15.29 4.29 23.35
CA VAL A 425 -14.55 3.19 22.70
C VAL A 425 -13.69 3.73 21.56
N LEU A 426 -14.26 4.57 20.70
CA LEU A 426 -13.55 5.20 19.59
C LEU A 426 -12.36 6.02 20.09
N ASP A 427 -12.57 6.90 21.07
CA ASP A 427 -11.52 7.77 21.59
C ASP A 427 -10.43 6.98 22.32
N SER A 428 -10.79 5.96 23.10
CA SER A 428 -9.83 5.06 23.73
C SER A 428 -8.94 4.35 22.71
N LEU A 429 -9.52 3.79 21.65
CA LEU A 429 -8.76 3.09 20.61
C LEU A 429 -7.91 4.04 19.76
N LYS A 430 -8.41 5.26 19.49
CA LYS A 430 -7.61 6.31 18.84
C LYS A 430 -6.39 6.67 19.68
N SER A 431 -6.56 6.96 20.96
CA SER A 431 -5.46 7.27 21.86
C SER A 431 -4.45 6.13 21.97
N GLN A 432 -4.93 4.89 22.06
CA GLN A 432 -4.05 3.72 22.11
C GLN A 432 -3.24 3.57 20.82
N LEU A 433 -3.90 3.58 19.65
CA LEU A 433 -3.23 3.48 18.35
C LEU A 433 -2.21 4.61 18.18
N SER A 434 -2.61 5.84 18.46
CA SER A 434 -1.78 7.05 18.42
C SER A 434 -0.51 6.93 19.27
N SER A 435 -0.63 6.40 20.50
CA SER A 435 0.51 6.13 21.39
C SER A 435 1.43 5.04 20.85
N GLU A 436 0.87 3.93 20.36
CA GLU A 436 1.65 2.81 19.82
C GLU A 436 2.41 3.22 18.54
N LEU A 437 1.80 4.00 17.64
CA LEU A 437 2.46 4.50 16.43
C LEU A 437 3.64 5.42 16.73
N ARG A 438 3.55 6.28 17.75
CA ARG A 438 4.68 7.10 18.23
C ARG A 438 5.79 6.23 18.82
N GLY A 439 5.42 5.22 19.62
CA GLY A 439 6.37 4.25 20.18
C GLY A 439 7.14 3.48 19.10
N ILE A 440 6.46 3.07 18.02
CA ILE A 440 7.06 2.37 16.87
C ILE A 440 7.85 3.31 15.95
N ARG A 441 7.59 4.62 16.03
CA ARG A 441 8.05 5.65 15.09
C ARG A 441 7.60 5.35 13.67
N ASP A 442 6.32 5.56 13.40
CA ASP A 442 5.69 5.23 12.12
C ASP A 442 6.21 6.09 10.94
N LEU A 443 7.15 5.53 10.16
CA LEU A 443 7.67 6.17 8.95
C LEU A 443 6.76 5.95 7.71
N GLY A 444 5.68 5.18 7.86
CA GLY A 444 4.69 4.98 6.81
C GLY A 444 3.89 6.25 6.50
N LEU A 445 3.84 7.21 7.45
CA LEU A 445 3.24 8.54 7.28
C LEU A 445 4.14 9.54 6.53
N TYR A 446 5.28 9.08 5.99
CA TYR A 446 6.12 9.86 5.09
C TYR A 446 5.74 9.49 3.63
N PRO A 447 5.39 10.46 2.77
CA PRO A 447 5.21 10.23 1.33
C PRO A 447 6.46 9.67 0.65
N LYS A 448 6.28 8.92 -0.46
CA LYS A 448 7.32 8.12 -1.12
C LYS A 448 8.63 8.87 -1.40
N SER A 449 8.56 10.06 -1.99
CA SER A 449 9.74 10.88 -2.35
C SER A 449 10.40 11.51 -1.13
N LEU A 450 9.62 11.85 -0.10
CA LEU A 450 10.07 12.50 1.12
C LEU A 450 10.83 11.53 2.03
N ARG A 451 10.78 10.22 1.74
CA ARG A 451 11.63 9.17 2.33
C ARG A 451 13.06 9.14 1.76
N ARG A 452 13.57 10.27 1.24
CA ARG A 452 14.88 10.49 0.58
C ARG A 452 15.48 9.24 -0.06
N GLN A 453 15.27 9.07 -1.36
CA GLN A 453 16.11 8.17 -2.14
C GLN A 453 17.49 8.84 -2.33
N GLU A 454 18.49 8.45 -1.53
CA GLU A 454 19.94 8.44 -1.82
C GLU A 454 20.72 8.20 -0.51
N GLN A 455 20.97 6.94 -0.12
CA GLN A 455 22.07 6.04 -0.56
C GLN A 455 23.38 6.08 0.26
N THR A 456 23.41 6.65 1.48
CA THR A 456 24.51 6.36 2.43
C THR A 456 24.09 5.49 3.62
N GLU A 457 22.81 5.52 4.02
CA GLU A 457 22.30 4.73 5.15
C GLU A 457 20.79 4.40 4.99
N PRO A 458 20.27 3.38 5.70
CA PRO A 458 18.83 3.11 5.79
C PRO A 458 18.03 4.32 6.30
N PHE A 459 16.84 4.59 5.73
CA PHE A 459 15.98 5.71 6.19
C PHE A 459 15.61 5.59 7.68
N TYR A 460 15.43 4.35 8.16
CA TYR A 460 15.28 4.02 9.59
C TYR A 460 16.36 4.65 10.47
N GLU A 461 17.62 4.56 10.04
CA GLU A 461 18.79 5.08 10.77
C GLU A 461 18.88 6.59 10.62
N TYR A 462 18.67 7.12 9.41
CA TYR A 462 18.67 8.54 9.15
C TYR A 462 17.72 9.33 10.06
N VAL A 463 16.46 8.89 10.17
CA VAL A 463 15.43 9.54 11.02
C VAL A 463 15.86 9.54 12.48
N ARG A 464 16.46 8.45 12.96
CA ARG A 464 16.92 8.30 14.35
C ARG A 464 18.16 9.13 14.64
N ARG A 465 19.15 9.10 13.74
CA ARG A 465 20.40 9.84 13.85
C ARG A 465 20.19 11.36 13.80
N THR A 466 19.28 11.81 12.95
CA THR A 466 18.94 13.24 12.82
C THR A 466 17.91 13.71 13.85
N ASN A 467 17.37 12.78 14.65
CA ASN A 467 16.32 13.04 15.62
C ASN A 467 15.12 13.79 15.00
N GLN A 468 14.70 13.37 13.80
CA GLN A 468 13.52 13.93 13.17
C GLN A 468 12.30 13.75 14.07
N ASN A 469 11.46 14.79 14.14
CA ASN A 469 10.29 14.81 15.00
C ASN A 469 9.13 14.01 14.38
N THR A 470 9.21 12.69 14.45
CA THR A 470 8.17 11.78 13.96
C THR A 470 6.83 12.02 14.65
N ASP A 471 6.85 12.44 15.91
CA ASP A 471 5.63 12.69 16.70
C ASP A 471 4.84 13.87 16.13
N ARG A 472 5.53 14.91 15.66
CA ARG A 472 4.91 16.04 14.97
C ARG A 472 4.35 15.67 13.60
N VAL A 473 4.99 14.75 12.88
CA VAL A 473 4.43 14.19 11.64
C VAL A 473 3.15 13.42 11.93
N ILE A 474 3.17 12.51 12.91
CA ILE A 474 2.00 11.71 13.32
C ILE A 474 0.87 12.65 13.75
N GLU A 475 1.13 13.58 14.66
CA GLU A 475 0.14 14.55 15.13
C GLU A 475 -0.47 15.37 13.98
N THR A 476 0.35 15.85 13.05
CA THR A 476 -0.17 16.62 11.90
C THR A 476 -1.05 15.76 11.00
N ALA A 477 -0.69 14.49 10.79
CA ALA A 477 -1.49 13.56 10.00
C ALA A 477 -2.83 13.23 10.70
N GLU A 478 -2.81 13.07 12.02
CA GLU A 478 -4.00 12.84 12.85
C GLU A 478 -4.96 14.03 12.75
N ILE A 479 -4.47 15.26 12.95
CA ILE A 479 -5.24 16.50 12.76
C ILE A 479 -5.78 16.56 11.34
N ALA A 480 -4.91 16.43 10.34
CA ALA A 480 -5.27 16.58 8.93
C ALA A 480 -6.39 15.61 8.50
N SER A 481 -6.37 14.37 9.00
CA SER A 481 -7.35 13.33 8.63
C SER A 481 -8.78 13.66 9.02
N ALA A 482 -8.99 14.36 10.14
CA ALA A 482 -10.30 14.64 10.71
C ALA A 482 -10.62 16.14 10.80
N ALA A 483 -9.78 16.99 10.19
CA ALA A 483 -9.86 18.44 10.29
C ALA A 483 -11.23 19.00 9.86
N THR A 484 -11.68 19.97 10.62
CA THR A 484 -12.83 20.85 10.35
C THR A 484 -12.32 22.28 10.13
N GLU A 485 -13.22 23.25 10.05
CA GLU A 485 -12.83 24.66 9.89
C GLU A 485 -12.01 25.19 11.06
N ASP A 486 -12.23 24.64 12.26
CA ASP A 486 -11.55 25.03 13.49
C ASP A 486 -10.04 24.76 13.42
N GLU A 487 -9.62 23.76 12.64
CA GLU A 487 -8.22 23.39 12.48
C GLU A 487 -7.48 24.15 11.36
N ILE A 488 -8.15 25.00 10.55
CA ILE A 488 -7.51 25.68 9.41
C ILE A 488 -6.36 26.59 9.87
N GLU A 489 -6.52 27.31 10.97
CA GLU A 489 -5.48 28.22 11.48
C GLU A 489 -4.23 27.44 11.89
N GLU A 490 -4.39 26.36 12.65
CA GLU A 490 -3.29 25.49 13.08
C GLU A 490 -2.61 24.82 11.87
N LEU A 491 -3.38 24.31 10.90
CA LEU A 491 -2.82 23.73 9.68
C LEU A 491 -2.05 24.80 8.87
N THR A 492 -2.54 26.04 8.82
CA THR A 492 -1.84 27.15 8.16
C THR A 492 -0.52 27.48 8.85
N LEU A 493 -0.44 27.40 10.18
CA LEU A 493 0.82 27.54 10.92
C LEU A 493 1.79 26.42 10.55
N ARG A 494 1.31 25.17 10.47
CA ARG A 494 2.11 24.00 10.08
C ARG A 494 2.61 24.03 8.62
N LEU A 495 2.03 24.84 7.74
CA LEU A 495 2.61 25.11 6.41
C LEU A 495 3.96 25.84 6.46
N ASN A 496 4.37 26.38 7.61
CA ASN A 496 5.70 26.99 7.81
C ASN A 496 6.72 26.05 8.46
N ASP A 497 6.35 24.79 8.69
CA ASP A 497 7.24 23.85 9.36
C ASP A 497 8.53 23.62 8.57
N VAL A 498 9.63 23.31 9.26
CA VAL A 498 10.91 22.97 8.61
C VAL A 498 10.82 21.61 7.89
N ASP A 499 10.01 20.69 8.39
CA ASP A 499 9.81 19.37 7.80
C ASP A 499 8.76 19.41 6.69
N ALA A 500 9.17 19.03 5.48
CA ALA A 500 8.29 18.96 4.32
C ALA A 500 7.12 17.97 4.52
N VAL A 501 7.28 16.95 5.37
CA VAL A 501 6.23 15.97 5.66
C VAL A 501 5.13 16.59 6.53
N VAL A 502 5.50 17.47 7.48
CA VAL A 502 4.51 18.25 8.25
C VAL A 502 3.76 19.19 7.31
N ARG A 503 4.47 19.89 6.41
CA ARG A 503 3.83 20.76 5.41
C ARG A 503 2.91 19.99 4.46
N TYR A 504 3.28 18.77 4.08
CA TYR A 504 2.46 17.88 3.25
C TYR A 504 1.13 17.57 3.93
N TRP A 505 1.16 17.09 5.17
CA TRP A 505 -0.05 16.76 5.93
C TRP A 505 -0.90 18.00 6.21
N ALA A 506 -0.26 19.14 6.49
CA ALA A 506 -0.96 20.41 6.66
C ALA A 506 -1.74 20.83 5.40
N ALA A 507 -1.10 20.79 4.22
CA ALA A 507 -1.75 21.09 2.95
C ALA A 507 -2.88 20.11 2.61
N LEU A 508 -2.69 18.82 2.91
CA LEU A 508 -3.70 17.79 2.77
C LEU A 508 -4.90 18.03 3.71
N GLY A 509 -4.66 18.41 4.96
CA GLY A 509 -5.72 18.77 5.91
C GLY A 509 -6.57 19.93 5.42
N ILE A 510 -5.94 21.00 4.92
CA ILE A 510 -6.66 22.14 4.33
C ILE A 510 -7.50 21.72 3.11
N ALA A 511 -6.94 20.87 2.24
CA ALA A 511 -7.69 20.30 1.13
C ALA A 511 -8.91 19.49 1.60
N GLN A 512 -8.77 18.71 2.68
CA GLN A 512 -9.88 17.94 3.25
C GLN A 512 -10.97 18.84 3.84
N VAL A 513 -10.60 19.91 4.54
CA VAL A 513 -11.57 20.87 5.08
C VAL A 513 -12.37 21.49 3.93
N ASN A 514 -11.71 21.98 2.88
CA ASN A 514 -12.40 22.53 1.70
C ASN A 514 -13.31 21.52 1.00
N ARG A 515 -12.91 20.24 0.98
CA ARG A 515 -13.72 19.15 0.43
C ARG A 515 -15.05 19.02 1.18
N ARG A 516 -15.01 19.13 2.51
CA ARG A 516 -16.17 19.02 3.40
C ARG A 516 -17.01 20.30 3.43
N ASN A 517 -16.34 21.46 3.47
CA ASN A 517 -16.96 22.77 3.34
C ASN A 517 -16.15 23.69 2.42
N ASN A 518 -16.66 23.89 1.20
CA ASN A 518 -16.00 24.73 0.20
C ASN A 518 -16.15 26.24 0.42
N THR A 519 -16.68 26.68 1.57
CA THR A 519 -16.88 28.10 1.90
C THR A 519 -16.10 28.59 3.11
N ALA A 520 -15.24 27.75 3.70
CA ALA A 520 -14.41 28.10 4.85
C ALA A 520 -13.76 29.49 4.71
N ALA A 521 -13.99 30.36 5.70
CA ALA A 521 -13.60 31.78 5.66
C ALA A 521 -12.08 31.99 5.78
N ASN A 522 -11.41 31.12 6.53
CA ASN A 522 -9.98 31.24 6.85
C ASN A 522 -9.06 30.54 5.83
N PHE A 523 -9.54 30.29 4.60
CA PHE A 523 -8.76 29.59 3.58
C PHE A 523 -7.45 30.33 3.24
N PRO A 524 -6.26 29.72 3.40
CA PRO A 524 -4.97 30.42 3.29
C PRO A 524 -4.48 30.57 1.84
N TYR A 525 -5.31 31.15 0.97
CA TYR A 525 -5.08 31.24 -0.48
C TYR A 525 -3.69 31.79 -0.84
N GLN A 526 -3.31 32.95 -0.30
CA GLN A 526 -2.03 33.60 -0.64
C GLN A 526 -0.82 32.73 -0.28
N LYS A 527 -0.89 32.04 0.87
CA LYS A 527 0.18 31.14 1.32
C LYS A 527 0.31 29.92 0.42
N LEU A 528 -0.82 29.30 0.05
CA LEU A 528 -0.85 28.15 -0.84
C LEU A 528 -0.31 28.49 -2.23
N VAL A 529 -0.72 29.62 -2.81
CA VAL A 529 -0.19 30.08 -4.11
C VAL A 529 1.33 30.34 -4.04
N ALA A 530 1.81 30.95 -2.95
CA ALA A 530 3.24 31.16 -2.76
C ALA A 530 4.03 29.83 -2.67
N MET A 531 3.50 28.82 -1.96
CA MET A 531 4.11 27.49 -1.87
C MET A 531 4.11 26.77 -3.22
N LEU A 532 3.01 26.85 -3.98
CA LEU A 532 2.91 26.25 -5.31
C LEU A 532 3.98 26.80 -6.27
N ASN A 533 4.23 28.11 -6.20
CA ASN A 533 5.22 28.79 -7.03
C ASN A 533 6.67 28.69 -6.52
N SER A 534 6.90 28.20 -5.29
CA SER A 534 8.24 28.11 -4.70
C SER A 534 9.13 27.10 -5.42
N THR A 535 10.33 27.46 -5.85
CA THR A 535 11.26 26.49 -6.48
C THR A 535 11.93 25.55 -5.48
N SER A 536 11.90 25.86 -4.18
CA SER A 536 12.52 25.07 -3.12
C SER A 536 11.57 24.09 -2.44
N GLU A 537 10.26 24.18 -2.72
CA GLU A 537 9.26 23.32 -2.09
C GLU A 537 9.19 21.95 -2.78
N ALA A 538 9.02 20.90 -1.97
CA ALA A 538 8.93 19.54 -2.48
C ALA A 538 7.67 19.34 -3.33
N VAL A 539 7.81 18.59 -4.42
CA VAL A 539 6.74 18.34 -5.39
C VAL A 539 5.50 17.72 -4.75
N GLU A 540 5.67 16.84 -3.76
CA GLU A 540 4.57 16.22 -3.02
C GLU A 540 3.79 17.22 -2.19
N VAL A 541 4.47 18.17 -1.55
CA VAL A 541 3.81 19.25 -0.81
C VAL A 541 3.03 20.12 -1.80
N LYS A 542 3.66 20.50 -2.91
CA LYS A 542 3.01 21.26 -3.99
C LYS A 542 1.80 20.54 -4.57
N SER A 543 1.84 19.22 -4.70
CA SER A 543 0.71 18.42 -5.17
C SER A 543 -0.50 18.55 -4.22
N MET A 544 -0.29 18.52 -2.91
CA MET A 544 -1.38 18.70 -1.94
C MET A 544 -1.86 20.16 -1.89
N VAL A 545 -0.95 21.12 -2.03
CA VAL A 545 -1.28 22.55 -2.17
C VAL A 545 -2.16 22.78 -3.41
N ALA A 546 -1.77 22.22 -4.55
CA ALA A 546 -2.54 22.27 -5.79
C ALA A 546 -3.91 21.59 -5.62
N SER A 547 -3.97 20.47 -4.90
CA SER A 547 -5.22 19.78 -4.58
C SER A 547 -6.16 20.68 -3.76
N ALA A 548 -5.65 21.37 -2.73
CA ALA A 548 -6.43 22.31 -1.93
C ALA A 548 -7.00 23.47 -2.75
N LEU A 549 -6.21 23.98 -3.70
CA LEU A 549 -6.61 25.05 -4.62
C LEU A 549 -7.67 24.58 -5.63
N ILE A 550 -7.50 23.40 -6.23
CA ILE A 550 -8.45 22.80 -7.20
C ILE A 550 -9.81 22.56 -6.54
N ILE A 551 -9.83 21.96 -5.35
CA ILE A 551 -11.08 21.71 -4.60
C ILE A 551 -11.82 23.03 -4.32
N ARG A 552 -11.07 24.11 -4.07
CA ARG A 552 -11.62 25.46 -3.86
C ARG A 552 -12.03 26.18 -5.15
N GLY A 553 -11.68 25.63 -6.31
CA GLY A 553 -12.00 26.19 -7.63
C GLY A 553 -10.91 27.08 -8.25
N TYR A 554 -9.74 27.22 -7.62
CA TYR A 554 -8.59 27.98 -8.12
C TYR A 554 -7.78 27.17 -9.14
N ASN A 555 -8.40 26.90 -10.27
CA ASN A 555 -7.91 26.00 -11.30
C ASN A 555 -6.77 26.58 -12.15
N CYS A 556 -6.75 27.91 -12.36
CA CYS A 556 -5.79 28.57 -13.24
C CYS A 556 -4.35 28.50 -12.72
N GLU A 557 -4.20 28.44 -11.40
CA GLU A 557 -2.92 28.36 -10.71
C GLU A 557 -2.44 26.91 -10.59
N ALA A 558 -3.34 26.01 -10.19
CA ALA A 558 -3.00 24.66 -9.78
C ALA A 558 -2.95 23.63 -10.93
N ILE A 559 -3.88 23.70 -11.89
CA ILE A 559 -3.94 22.71 -12.99
C ILE A 559 -2.68 22.75 -13.87
N PRO A 560 -2.13 23.92 -14.27
CA PRO A 560 -0.91 23.95 -15.07
C PRO A 560 0.27 23.24 -14.39
N PHE A 561 0.45 23.43 -13.09
CA PHE A 561 1.47 22.72 -12.31
C PHE A 561 1.25 21.21 -12.34
N MET A 562 0.02 20.74 -12.06
CA MET A 562 -0.29 19.31 -12.06
C MET A 562 -0.04 18.68 -13.43
N LEU A 563 -0.44 19.36 -14.52
CA LEU A 563 -0.20 18.89 -15.88
C LEU A 563 1.27 18.86 -16.26
N ASP A 564 2.06 19.86 -15.84
CA ASP A 564 3.50 19.89 -16.08
C ASP A 564 4.22 18.75 -15.35
N GLU A 565 3.87 18.50 -14.09
CA GLU A 565 4.43 17.38 -13.32
C GLU A 565 3.97 16.01 -13.87
N MET A 566 2.73 15.88 -14.33
CA MET A 566 2.28 14.67 -15.04
C MET A 566 3.12 14.42 -16.31
N ARG A 567 3.44 15.47 -17.09
CA ARG A 567 4.30 15.36 -18.28
C ARG A 567 5.71 14.89 -17.94
N LYS A 568 6.22 15.25 -16.76
CA LYS A 568 7.51 14.79 -16.24
C LYS A 568 7.46 13.36 -15.70
N GLY A 569 6.27 12.75 -15.62
CA GLY A 569 6.08 11.42 -15.05
C GLY A 569 6.08 11.41 -13.52
N THR A 570 5.81 12.55 -12.87
CA THR A 570 5.74 12.64 -11.41
C THR A 570 4.56 11.84 -10.88
N GLN A 571 4.88 10.66 -10.35
CA GLN A 571 3.90 9.66 -9.93
C GLN A 571 2.93 10.13 -8.85
N SER A 572 3.42 10.86 -7.84
CA SER A 572 2.60 11.38 -6.74
C SER A 572 1.50 12.35 -7.23
N VAL A 573 1.78 13.11 -8.29
CA VAL A 573 0.82 14.01 -8.92
C VAL A 573 -0.22 13.23 -9.74
N THR A 574 0.17 12.16 -10.44
CA THR A 574 -0.78 11.30 -11.17
C THR A 574 -1.86 10.74 -10.25
N SER A 575 -1.48 10.21 -9.09
CA SER A 575 -2.46 9.69 -8.12
C SER A 575 -3.33 10.80 -7.51
N ALA A 576 -2.78 12.00 -7.30
CA ALA A 576 -3.58 13.12 -6.85
C ALA A 576 -4.64 13.52 -7.88
N MET A 577 -4.31 13.48 -9.17
CA MET A 577 -5.24 13.78 -10.25
C MET A 577 -6.37 12.75 -10.36
N GLU A 578 -6.09 11.46 -10.19
CA GLU A 578 -7.14 10.42 -10.13
C GLU A 578 -8.08 10.67 -8.95
N GLY A 579 -7.56 11.00 -7.78
CA GLY A 579 -8.39 11.31 -6.61
C GLY A 579 -9.19 12.60 -6.73
N LEU A 580 -8.74 13.54 -7.55
CA LEU A 580 -9.43 14.80 -7.85
C LEU A 580 -10.42 14.70 -9.03
N ASP A 581 -10.63 13.51 -9.61
CA ASP A 581 -11.45 13.26 -10.81
C ASP A 581 -12.82 13.99 -10.75
N THR A 582 -13.52 13.95 -9.62
CA THR A 582 -14.82 14.64 -9.46
C THR A 582 -14.73 16.17 -9.58
N TYR A 583 -13.62 16.78 -9.17
CA TYR A 583 -13.37 18.23 -9.26
C TYR A 583 -12.82 18.63 -10.63
N LEU A 584 -12.11 17.71 -11.29
CA LEU A 584 -11.48 17.93 -12.59
C LEU A 584 -12.39 17.57 -13.76
N ARG A 585 -13.48 16.81 -13.55
CA ARG A 585 -14.48 16.46 -14.57
C ARG A 585 -14.90 17.65 -15.47
N PRO A 586 -15.16 18.85 -14.93
CA PRO A 586 -15.45 20.04 -15.75
C PRO A 586 -14.27 20.54 -16.61
N ALA A 587 -13.03 20.23 -16.25
CA ALA A 587 -11.78 20.64 -16.92
C ALA A 587 -11.16 19.56 -17.84
N THR A 588 -11.75 18.36 -17.89
CA THR A 588 -11.23 17.14 -18.52
C THR A 588 -10.71 17.28 -19.95
N ALA A 589 -11.33 18.13 -20.78
CA ALA A 589 -10.92 18.29 -22.18
C ALA A 589 -9.46 18.75 -22.35
N ARG A 590 -8.94 19.58 -21.43
CA ARG A 590 -7.54 20.04 -21.45
C ARG A 590 -6.56 18.97 -20.96
N ILE A 591 -6.99 18.14 -20.00
CA ILE A 591 -6.19 17.04 -19.46
C ILE A 591 -6.03 15.95 -20.54
N ILE A 592 -7.11 15.60 -21.24
CA ILE A 592 -7.07 14.66 -22.38
C ILE A 592 -6.11 15.15 -23.46
N ALA A 593 -6.23 16.41 -23.89
CA ALA A 593 -5.34 16.97 -24.90
C ALA A 593 -3.86 16.97 -24.48
N ALA A 594 -3.56 17.17 -23.19
CA ALA A 594 -2.20 17.08 -22.67
C ALA A 594 -1.67 15.63 -22.69
N CYS A 595 -2.49 14.64 -22.31
CA CYS A 595 -2.14 13.22 -22.41
C CYS A 595 -1.92 12.75 -23.85
N GLU A 596 -2.72 13.25 -24.79
CA GLU A 596 -2.58 12.95 -26.22
C GLU A 596 -1.34 13.60 -26.84
N ALA A 597 -0.98 14.82 -26.41
CA ALA A 597 0.24 15.49 -26.87
C ALA A 597 1.53 14.78 -26.41
N ILE A 598 1.53 14.17 -25.21
CA ILE A 598 2.65 13.33 -24.73
C ILE A 598 2.88 12.13 -25.66
N LYS A 599 1.80 11.52 -26.15
CA LYS A 599 1.85 10.38 -27.09
C LYS A 599 2.47 10.74 -28.45
N ALA A 600 2.38 12.00 -28.86
CA ALA A 600 2.77 12.45 -30.20
C ALA A 600 4.26 12.84 -30.33
N ASN A 601 4.96 13.12 -29.22
CA ASN A 601 6.25 13.81 -29.25
C ASN A 601 7.47 13.00 -28.78
N ASP A 602 7.38 11.68 -28.53
CA ASP A 602 8.55 10.88 -28.10
C ASP A 602 8.77 9.60 -28.95
N PRO A 603 9.80 9.56 -29.82
CA PRO A 603 10.17 8.39 -30.62
C PRO A 603 10.88 7.26 -29.83
N ALA A 604 11.33 7.49 -28.59
CA ALA A 604 12.11 6.53 -27.81
C ALA A 604 11.24 5.51 -27.04
N TYR A 605 9.92 5.69 -27.02
CA TYR A 605 8.98 4.82 -26.31
C TYR A 605 8.58 3.59 -27.14
N SER A 606 9.53 2.66 -27.31
CA SER A 606 9.24 1.36 -27.94
C SER A 606 8.73 0.32 -26.92
N LYS A 607 7.52 -0.19 -27.19
CA LYS A 607 6.81 -1.41 -26.73
C LYS A 607 6.77 -1.82 -25.25
N ALA A 608 7.83 -1.68 -24.45
CA ALA A 608 7.83 -2.07 -23.03
C ALA A 608 7.16 -1.01 -22.14
N SER A 609 7.44 0.27 -22.38
CA SER A 609 6.83 1.41 -21.70
C SER A 609 5.40 1.72 -22.17
N LEU A 610 4.98 1.14 -23.29
CA LEU A 610 3.58 1.20 -23.74
C LEU A 610 2.65 0.40 -22.81
N ASN A 611 3.15 -0.62 -22.10
CA ASN A 611 2.35 -1.36 -21.13
C ASN A 611 2.19 -0.61 -19.81
N ASP A 612 3.24 0.09 -19.34
CA ASP A 612 3.16 0.95 -18.16
C ASP A 612 2.37 2.24 -18.43
N TYR A 613 2.46 2.80 -19.64
CA TYR A 613 1.66 3.95 -20.07
C TYR A 613 0.22 3.59 -20.44
N ASN A 614 -0.04 2.45 -21.09
CA ASN A 614 -1.41 1.93 -21.23
C ASN A 614 -1.97 1.55 -19.86
N ALA A 615 -1.17 1.05 -18.91
CA ALA A 615 -1.61 0.92 -17.53
C ALA A 615 -1.90 2.30 -16.92
N CYS A 616 -1.10 3.33 -17.19
CA CYS A 616 -1.34 4.69 -16.72
C CYS A 616 -2.57 5.36 -17.37
N LEU A 617 -2.89 5.10 -18.64
CA LEU A 617 -4.11 5.57 -19.33
C LEU A 617 -5.35 4.70 -19.03
N VAL A 618 -5.16 3.40 -18.78
CA VAL A 618 -6.20 2.50 -18.25
C VAL A 618 -6.48 2.82 -16.77
N ASN A 619 -5.49 3.31 -16.03
CA ASN A 619 -5.63 3.84 -14.66
C ASN A 619 -6.18 5.27 -14.67
N ALA A 620 -5.79 6.12 -15.63
CA ALA A 620 -6.28 7.49 -15.82
C ALA A 620 -7.59 7.56 -16.63
N ARG A 621 -8.46 6.54 -16.54
CA ARG A 621 -9.85 6.68 -17.01
C ARG A 621 -10.61 7.61 -16.08
N ILE A 622 -10.41 8.91 -16.31
CA ILE A 622 -11.21 10.04 -15.83
C ILE A 622 -12.63 10.02 -16.45
N LEU A 623 -13.02 8.97 -17.19
CA LEU A 623 -14.40 8.80 -17.69
C LEU A 623 -14.93 7.36 -17.59
N PRO A 624 -16.27 7.21 -17.44
CA PRO A 624 -16.92 5.91 -17.29
C PRO A 624 -16.80 5.06 -18.56
N TYR A 625 -16.99 3.76 -18.35
CA TYR A 625 -17.22 2.64 -19.28
C TYR A 625 -17.76 2.95 -20.70
N ARG A 626 -18.54 4.02 -20.92
CA ARG A 626 -19.15 4.38 -22.22
C ARG A 626 -18.16 4.60 -23.37
N LEU A 627 -16.94 5.07 -23.12
CA LEU A 627 -15.94 5.27 -24.20
C LEU A 627 -15.20 3.98 -24.57
N PHE A 628 -15.11 3.01 -23.66
CA PHE A 628 -14.35 1.78 -23.90
C PHE A 628 -15.03 0.84 -24.90
N LYS A 629 -16.35 0.98 -25.09
CA LYS A 629 -17.12 0.22 -26.08
C LYS A 629 -16.88 0.70 -27.53
N GLN A 630 -16.30 1.89 -27.73
CA GLN A 630 -16.01 2.41 -29.08
C GLN A 630 -14.64 1.98 -29.62
N SER A 631 -13.72 1.54 -28.76
CA SER A 631 -12.39 1.05 -29.16
C SER A 631 -12.30 -0.46 -28.97
N ASN A 632 -12.59 -1.24 -30.03
CA ASN A 632 -12.42 -2.70 -30.10
C ASN A 632 -10.96 -3.15 -29.90
N MET A 633 -10.40 -3.02 -28.70
CA MET A 633 -9.05 -3.50 -28.38
C MET A 633 -9.11 -4.80 -27.58
N GLN A 634 -8.69 -5.89 -28.22
CA GLN A 634 -8.47 -7.20 -27.61
C GLN A 634 -7.37 -7.13 -26.53
N LEU A 635 -7.61 -7.86 -25.44
CA LEU A 635 -6.75 -8.05 -24.26
C LEU A 635 -5.31 -8.43 -24.67
N TRP A 636 -4.31 -7.74 -24.11
CA TRP A 636 -2.88 -8.07 -24.32
C TRP A 636 -2.20 -8.48 -23.01
N ARG A 637 -1.49 -9.61 -23.07
CA ARG A 637 -0.73 -10.28 -21.99
C ARG A 637 0.59 -9.56 -21.67
N PRO A 638 1.11 -9.56 -20.42
CA PRO A 638 2.44 -9.04 -20.14
C PRO A 638 3.53 -10.12 -20.34
N PHE A 639 4.61 -9.75 -21.05
CA PHE A 639 5.83 -10.54 -21.20
C PHE A 639 6.80 -10.36 -20.01
N THR A 640 7.53 -11.43 -19.73
CA THR A 640 8.52 -11.62 -18.66
C THR A 640 9.93 -11.10 -19.01
N ASN A 641 10.62 -10.59 -17.98
CA ASN A 641 12.09 -10.53 -17.73
C ASN A 641 12.92 -9.34 -18.29
N PRO A 642 13.70 -8.60 -17.45
CA PRO A 642 14.55 -7.49 -17.88
C PRO A 642 16.04 -7.86 -17.83
N HIS A 643 16.75 -7.89 -18.97
CA HIS A 643 18.21 -7.80 -18.96
C HIS A 643 18.74 -6.96 -20.13
N SER A 644 19.76 -6.17 -19.79
CA SER A 644 20.69 -5.39 -20.62
C SER A 644 20.11 -4.32 -21.54
N VAL A 645 20.34 -3.05 -21.20
CA VAL A 645 20.56 -2.00 -22.20
C VAL A 645 21.73 -1.14 -21.76
N ASP A 646 22.77 -1.15 -22.59
CA ASP A 646 23.97 -0.33 -22.48
C ASP A 646 23.65 1.17 -22.63
N THR A 647 24.37 2.00 -21.87
CA THR A 647 24.32 3.46 -21.92
C THR A 647 24.89 4.01 -23.23
N ILE A 648 24.16 4.90 -23.90
CA ILE A 648 24.68 5.78 -24.97
C ILE A 648 24.35 7.23 -24.60
N PRO A 649 25.29 8.19 -24.69
CA PRO A 649 25.05 9.59 -24.33
C PRO A 649 24.37 10.33 -25.50
N LEU A 650 23.32 11.09 -25.20
CA LEU A 650 22.65 11.97 -26.16
C LEU A 650 22.95 13.43 -25.83
N ASP A 651 23.87 13.97 -26.63
CA ASP A 651 24.16 15.38 -26.77
C ASP A 651 23.29 15.90 -27.93
N CYS A 652 22.30 16.78 -27.67
CA CYS A 652 21.50 17.44 -28.72
C CYS A 652 20.85 18.74 -28.19
N ASN A 653 21.52 19.85 -28.48
CA ASN A 653 20.96 21.20 -28.57
C ASN A 653 19.85 21.26 -29.63
N THR A 654 18.65 21.75 -29.30
CA THR A 654 17.85 22.58 -30.22
C THR A 654 17.06 23.65 -29.45
N SER A 655 17.10 24.85 -30.02
CA SER A 655 16.78 26.13 -29.41
C SER A 655 15.42 26.68 -29.85
N SER A 656 14.83 27.47 -28.94
CA SER A 656 13.88 28.58 -29.15
C SER A 656 12.38 28.30 -29.39
N VAL A 657 11.61 28.37 -28.30
CA VAL A 657 10.25 28.95 -28.32
C VAL A 657 10.38 30.39 -27.79
N LYS A 658 10.15 31.40 -28.64
CA LYS A 658 10.09 32.81 -28.22
C LYS A 658 8.68 33.11 -27.72
N ASN A 659 8.56 33.45 -26.43
CA ASN A 659 7.41 34.23 -25.94
C ASN A 659 7.55 35.66 -26.48
N VAL A 660 6.75 36.03 -27.49
CA VAL A 660 6.57 37.43 -27.89
C VAL A 660 5.38 37.98 -27.10
N LYS A 661 5.55 39.16 -26.49
CA LYS A 661 4.44 39.88 -25.83
C LYS A 661 3.49 40.41 -26.91
N ASP A 662 2.25 39.96 -26.89
CA ASP A 662 1.26 39.96 -27.98
C ASP A 662 0.37 41.22 -28.10
N ASP A 663 0.77 42.36 -27.53
CA ASP A 663 -0.11 43.55 -27.48
C ASP A 663 -0.14 44.38 -28.77
N ASP A 664 0.85 44.25 -29.67
CA ASP A 664 0.98 45.12 -30.84
C ASP A 664 0.40 44.55 -32.16
N MET A 665 0.11 43.25 -32.26
CA MET A 665 -0.32 42.63 -33.54
C MET A 665 -1.84 42.58 -33.75
N PHE A 666 -2.62 42.43 -32.67
CA PHE A 666 -4.08 42.28 -32.74
C PHE A 666 -4.76 43.28 -31.83
N LYS A 667 -5.61 44.14 -32.38
CA LYS A 667 -6.36 45.14 -31.61
C LYS A 667 -7.77 44.66 -31.34
N LEU A 668 -8.15 44.73 -30.06
CA LEU A 668 -9.54 44.61 -29.64
C LEU A 668 -10.08 46.03 -29.50
N THR A 669 -11.03 46.39 -30.36
CA THR A 669 -11.68 47.70 -30.35
C THR A 669 -13.16 47.55 -30.00
N ARG A 670 -13.79 48.65 -29.59
CA ARG A 670 -15.22 48.66 -29.30
C ARG A 670 -16.00 48.80 -30.60
N GLY A 671 -17.03 47.97 -30.78
CA GLY A 671 -17.97 48.04 -31.90
C GLY A 671 -18.97 49.19 -31.75
N SER A 672 -19.93 49.26 -32.68
CA SER A 672 -20.90 50.36 -32.75
C SER A 672 -21.95 50.35 -31.62
N SER A 673 -22.14 49.22 -30.93
CA SER A 673 -22.98 49.10 -29.73
C SER A 673 -22.14 48.92 -28.46
N ARG A 674 -22.68 49.34 -27.30
CA ARG A 674 -21.96 49.32 -26.01
C ARG A 674 -21.41 47.94 -25.62
N ASN A 675 -22.05 46.88 -26.09
CA ASN A 675 -21.76 45.49 -25.76
C ASN A 675 -21.08 44.76 -26.92
N GLN A 676 -20.60 45.46 -27.94
CA GLN A 676 -19.91 44.85 -29.07
C GLN A 676 -18.42 45.17 -29.04
N PHE A 677 -17.60 44.17 -29.37
CA PHE A 677 -16.16 44.26 -29.52
C PHE A 677 -15.76 43.70 -30.89
N ILE A 678 -14.71 44.26 -31.47
CA ILE A 678 -14.18 43.88 -32.77
C ILE A 678 -12.71 43.54 -32.57
N LEU A 679 -12.34 42.30 -32.87
CA LEU A 679 -10.96 41.86 -32.93
C LEU A 679 -10.50 41.93 -34.39
N CYS A 680 -9.49 42.75 -34.64
CA CYS A 680 -8.84 42.90 -35.94
C CYS A 680 -7.31 42.85 -35.77
N ALA A 681 -6.62 42.51 -36.85
CA ALA A 681 -5.17 42.58 -36.88
C ALA A 681 -4.72 43.96 -37.41
N ASP A 682 -3.66 44.54 -36.84
CA ASP A 682 -3.38 45.99 -36.93
C ASP A 682 -2.88 46.48 -38.31
N ASN A 683 -2.79 45.61 -39.32
CA ASN A 683 -2.26 45.94 -40.64
C ASN A 683 -3.20 45.53 -41.79
N LYS A 684 -3.44 46.45 -42.73
CA LYS A 684 -4.41 46.33 -43.83
C LYS A 684 -4.07 45.28 -44.91
N GLU A 685 -3.04 44.47 -44.72
CA GLU A 685 -2.67 43.36 -45.63
C GLU A 685 -2.96 41.96 -45.05
N LEU A 686 -3.67 41.89 -43.93
CA LEU A 686 -3.86 40.63 -43.20
C LEU A 686 -5.12 39.91 -43.69
N LYS A 687 -4.93 39.08 -44.73
CA LYS A 687 -5.96 38.14 -45.18
C LYS A 687 -5.96 36.91 -44.30
N SER A 688 -7.12 36.58 -43.74
CA SER A 688 -7.47 35.39 -42.95
C SER A 688 -7.04 35.41 -41.48
N ILE A 689 -7.91 35.99 -40.64
CA ILE A 689 -8.10 35.52 -39.26
C ILE A 689 -9.16 34.41 -39.34
N ARG A 690 -8.99 33.27 -38.66
CA ARG A 690 -10.02 32.22 -38.57
C ARG A 690 -10.35 31.95 -37.12
N LEU A 691 -11.62 32.08 -36.74
CA LEU A 691 -12.06 31.71 -35.39
C LEU A 691 -11.95 30.19 -35.20
N LEU A 692 -11.27 29.75 -34.15
CA LEU A 692 -11.07 28.33 -33.85
C LEU A 692 -11.95 27.86 -32.70
N ASN A 693 -11.96 28.58 -31.58
CA ASN A 693 -12.70 28.18 -30.38
C ASN A 693 -12.89 29.33 -29.39
N ILE A 694 -13.90 29.21 -28.52
CA ILE A 694 -14.24 30.17 -27.47
C ILE A 694 -14.66 29.44 -26.21
N ILE A 695 -14.18 29.91 -25.06
CA ILE A 695 -14.51 29.34 -23.75
C ILE A 695 -15.49 30.28 -23.04
N GLY A 696 -16.77 29.87 -23.00
CA GLY A 696 -17.88 30.56 -22.34
C GLY A 696 -19.24 30.14 -22.93
N GLN A 697 -20.03 29.33 -22.20
CA GLN A 697 -21.23 28.64 -22.71
C GLN A 697 -22.30 29.57 -23.32
N GLN A 698 -22.34 30.85 -22.93
CA GLN A 698 -23.37 31.81 -23.33
C GLN A 698 -23.04 32.69 -24.55
N LEU A 699 -21.84 32.60 -25.15
CA LEU A 699 -21.41 33.48 -26.26
C LEU A 699 -21.33 32.82 -27.64
N ASN A 700 -21.53 31.51 -27.75
CA ASN A 700 -21.38 30.81 -29.04
C ASN A 700 -22.30 31.36 -30.14
N ASN A 701 -23.45 31.93 -29.78
CA ASN A 701 -24.41 32.51 -30.73
C ASN A 701 -24.21 34.02 -30.97
N SER A 702 -23.27 34.65 -30.28
CA SER A 702 -23.12 36.11 -30.23
C SER A 702 -21.86 36.59 -30.96
N ILE A 703 -21.18 35.68 -31.66
CA ILE A 703 -19.89 35.92 -32.31
C ILE A 703 -20.00 35.61 -33.79
N THR A 704 -19.59 36.57 -34.62
CA THR A 704 -19.72 36.49 -36.07
C THR A 704 -18.39 36.84 -36.70
N GLN A 705 -17.88 35.93 -37.52
CA GLN A 705 -16.73 36.22 -38.37
C GLN A 705 -17.19 36.92 -39.65
N LEU A 706 -16.62 38.09 -39.94
CA LEU A 706 -16.94 38.90 -41.12
C LEU A 706 -15.64 39.25 -41.84
N GLY A 707 -15.29 38.44 -42.84
CA GLY A 707 -14.02 38.59 -43.56
C GLY A 707 -12.83 38.42 -42.62
N ASP A 708 -12.01 39.47 -42.50
CA ASP A 708 -10.79 39.51 -41.69
C ASP A 708 -11.01 40.03 -40.25
N GLU A 709 -12.28 40.16 -39.81
CA GLU A 709 -12.64 40.58 -38.45
C GLU A 709 -13.47 39.53 -37.71
N ILE A 710 -13.29 39.46 -36.39
CA ILE A 710 -14.17 38.72 -35.49
C ILE A 710 -14.97 39.73 -34.67
N ARG A 711 -16.30 39.73 -34.84
CA ARG A 711 -17.22 40.55 -34.04
C ARG A 711 -17.78 39.74 -32.89
N ILE A 712 -17.76 40.35 -31.71
CA ILE A 712 -18.21 39.73 -30.46
C ILE A 712 -19.28 40.63 -29.86
N THR A 713 -20.50 40.13 -29.73
CA THR A 713 -21.59 40.82 -29.07
C THR A 713 -21.84 40.15 -27.72
N ILE A 714 -21.88 40.91 -26.64
CA ILE A 714 -22.11 40.38 -25.30
C ILE A 714 -23.59 40.56 -24.96
N PRO A 715 -24.31 39.47 -24.63
CA PRO A 715 -25.66 39.53 -24.10
C PRO A 715 -25.76 40.46 -22.89
N GLU A 716 -26.82 41.27 -22.83
CA GLU A 716 -27.02 42.30 -21.79
C GLU A 716 -27.15 41.74 -20.36
N ASP A 717 -27.44 40.46 -20.21
CA ASP A 717 -27.55 39.74 -18.94
C ASP A 717 -26.19 39.32 -18.35
N ILE A 718 -25.10 39.42 -19.13
CA ILE A 718 -23.72 39.16 -18.66
C ILE A 718 -23.16 40.43 -18.02
N LYS A 719 -23.09 40.46 -16.68
CA LYS A 719 -22.63 41.63 -15.90
C LYS A 719 -21.13 41.67 -15.59
N MET A 720 -20.45 40.51 -15.55
CA MET A 720 -19.00 40.35 -15.41
C MET A 720 -18.58 39.01 -15.98
N GLY A 721 -17.43 38.93 -16.64
CA GLY A 721 -16.90 37.65 -17.15
C GLY A 721 -15.54 37.74 -17.82
N TYR A 722 -14.87 36.59 -17.88
CA TYR A 722 -13.61 36.39 -18.61
C TYR A 722 -13.83 35.44 -19.78
N PHE A 723 -13.44 35.88 -20.97
CA PHE A 723 -13.61 35.12 -22.20
C PHE A 723 -12.28 34.98 -22.91
N ILE A 724 -11.97 33.77 -23.37
CA ILE A 724 -10.76 33.50 -24.15
C ILE A 724 -11.19 33.16 -25.57
N ILE A 725 -10.66 33.90 -26.53
CA ILE A 725 -10.89 33.69 -27.96
C ILE A 725 -9.61 33.14 -28.56
N SER A 726 -9.71 31.95 -29.16
CA SER A 726 -8.63 31.32 -29.93
C SER A 726 -8.89 31.48 -31.42
N PHE A 727 -7.87 31.94 -32.15
CA PHE A 727 -7.97 32.20 -33.57
C PHE A 727 -6.65 31.85 -34.29
N GLN A 728 -6.75 31.53 -35.58
CA GLN A 728 -5.61 31.24 -36.43
C GLN A 728 -5.33 32.43 -37.34
N HIS A 729 -4.06 32.72 -37.59
CA HIS A 729 -3.62 33.67 -38.61
C HIS A 729 -2.31 33.20 -39.26
N ASN A 730 -2.26 33.12 -40.59
CA ASN A 730 -1.10 32.65 -41.37
C ASN A 730 -0.43 31.38 -40.77
N ASP A 731 -1.25 30.36 -40.51
CA ASP A 731 -0.86 29.06 -39.92
C ASP A 731 -0.32 29.09 -38.47
N GLN A 732 -0.34 30.25 -37.81
CA GLN A 732 -0.02 30.39 -36.40
C GLN A 732 -1.28 30.53 -35.53
N TYR A 733 -1.20 30.03 -34.30
CA TYR A 733 -2.31 30.00 -33.34
C TYR A 733 -2.14 31.08 -32.30
N PHE A 734 -3.20 31.87 -32.10
CA PHE A 734 -3.22 32.99 -31.17
C PHE A 734 -4.40 32.87 -30.21
N SER A 735 -4.28 33.51 -29.04
CA SER A 735 -5.37 33.62 -28.07
C SER A 735 -5.41 35.00 -27.44
N LYS A 736 -6.61 35.56 -27.27
CA LYS A 736 -6.81 36.83 -26.57
C LYS A 736 -7.87 36.72 -25.49
N THR A 737 -7.57 37.31 -24.34
CA THR A 737 -8.48 37.36 -23.19
C THR A 737 -9.26 38.66 -23.21
N ILE A 738 -10.58 38.56 -23.07
CA ILE A 738 -11.49 39.69 -22.92
C ILE A 738 -12.07 39.63 -21.51
N THR A 739 -11.89 40.72 -20.79
CA THR A 739 -12.48 40.93 -19.47
C THR A 739 -13.56 42.00 -19.61
N ILE A 740 -14.78 41.70 -19.15
CA ILE A 740 -15.93 42.61 -19.18
C ILE A 740 -16.26 43.05 -17.76
#